data_AF-G0UJM5-F1
#
_entry.id   AF-G0UJM5-F1
#
_cell.length_a   1.000
_cell.length_b   1.000
_cell.length_c   1.000
_cell.angle_alpha   90.00
_cell.angle_beta   90.00
_cell.angle_gamma   90.00
#
_symmetry.space_group_name_H-M   'P 1'
#
loop_
_entity.id
_entity.type
_entity.pdbx_description
1 polymer ?
#
loop_
_entity_poly.entity_id
_entity_poly.type
_entity_poly.pdbx_seq_one_letter_code
_entity_poly.pdbx_strand_id
1 'polypeptide(L)'
;MSWCTLQEVVDALYVSRFSSGVCESERRAADERFIRMHETAVNIGDVLTEVAVSRDMNHSRCDELRFVAALALEPLVTRSRWCGGVGFGNKVHVLGMLLGFLRSSCSMTPGDQRVRSSLYLCLCRVISFESPAPRWSEFLGECLAAIVLDMDSEGQCEAEASDRAQVPKSFYHAVMLQLSELCAHNVALWCYMASVVSYVLFEKVAPYTAGDARRHFCFSVVVQLLRHRPGANESVSEERPADSFICGSVFRRFVVCSLQETATVMESITDGRVSVEQECRLLLDVSCYLISDVGCAAILFWCCMRLLTPADSPGLMAVSSARVDSALECLAGVLQVFPEVSLQFDVGETTLMLLNCMANVGVEGRDSDDDEVALLDSLREDYVVPLGCTGGDTVSVASAVLELLVEASPQRISVIVCALCNCCASAGDLLSLLRSARWRAWSTALRCCCRVCEEKKMSLVDSVPEVQSRLLPLFAELLCEGTMLSSAVELIDLLSLTLVGTTQTQLCTAFLSLLDGRFLCCGACCKDGDANEKGSHRLSGQSKLLSISVYAVHRLLSRCDRSIVEAVVAACDVCLWLQRSLFVLASGGPLAVYCGAYAVGTLLSIAPRIASHFPSLAVAAMDSACRHCALPDGSTLVARLLACLCDHEESECTLASELLARFISQCRQASPRRALLLRSISDNTLCFSRLCLRKQKEFAQNENVHMCQRCTLPRLTQCLPVVTLFTADDAPHDEATTRLLSHCLAASASVLVSRDVIVSDVFDSVGSALTALFRSSVGERHSSSTLSTIVAAMSVVALGCPALLDGTGMTGVVLSLFTDGFDPSKGKGVNYVGYCLLPALSCIRNPRQLDGIAAGMAGAPPASDGAPLSVAWPVVLGLWSSVAPFADHFVSLYFLAAWFRLLRYAMSVRSSGVGGFDPITVTASSCCVYALPSLHIKSLPRRRLEGCSIVQCIAVGLSLVLHKGRSVSKPQLLDTEIQDLHCITRRFEALCGGDVDSVGVDLFSTMSVSEGADWLLEQLLAAGYTTEVGTAVSFASKC
;
A
#
# COMPACT_ATOMS: atom_id res chain seq x y z
N MET A 1 -32.51 22.15 5.33
CA MET A 1 -32.30 21.58 6.68
C MET A 1 -33.65 21.25 7.27
N SER A 2 -33.93 19.98 7.53
CA SER A 2 -35.21 19.49 8.07
C SER A 2 -35.07 19.11 9.54
N TRP A 3 -36.19 19.11 10.28
CA TRP A 3 -36.28 18.50 11.60
C TRP A 3 -36.99 17.16 11.47
N CYS A 4 -36.53 16.14 12.20
CA CYS A 4 -37.20 14.85 12.28
C CYS A 4 -37.80 14.63 13.66
N THR A 5 -38.93 13.92 13.73
CA THR A 5 -39.57 13.53 14.99
C THR A 5 -39.17 12.12 15.42
N LEU A 6 -39.34 11.80 16.71
CA LEU A 6 -39.08 10.48 17.28
C LEU A 6 -39.83 9.37 16.54
N GLN A 7 -41.12 9.59 16.30
CA GLN A 7 -41.99 8.61 15.64
C GLN A 7 -41.55 8.34 14.19
N GLU A 8 -41.16 9.38 13.44
CA GLU A 8 -40.71 9.20 12.05
C GLU A 8 -39.44 8.35 11.94
N VAL A 9 -38.51 8.50 12.88
CA VAL A 9 -37.26 7.74 12.91
C VAL A 9 -37.52 6.31 13.36
N VAL A 10 -38.35 6.11 14.40
CA VAL A 10 -38.76 4.79 14.88
C VAL A 10 -39.49 4.01 13.78
N ASP A 11 -40.46 4.63 13.11
CA ASP A 11 -41.23 3.99 12.04
C ASP A 11 -40.33 3.62 10.85
N ALA A 12 -39.41 4.51 10.45
CA ALA A 12 -38.48 4.23 9.35
C ALA A 12 -37.51 3.06 9.67
N LEU A 13 -36.94 3.03 10.88
CA LEU A 13 -36.07 1.93 11.34
C LEU A 13 -36.86 0.62 11.51
N TYR A 14 -38.07 0.69 12.03
CA TYR A 14 -38.90 -0.48 12.26
C TYR A 14 -39.35 -1.13 10.95
N VAL A 15 -39.83 -0.33 9.99
CA VAL A 15 -40.27 -0.80 8.68
C VAL A 15 -39.11 -1.34 7.85
N SER A 16 -37.95 -0.69 7.86
CA SER A 16 -36.78 -1.12 7.09
C SER A 16 -36.13 -2.41 7.60
N ARG A 17 -36.09 -2.61 8.93
CA ARG A 17 -35.30 -3.71 9.55
C ARG A 17 -36.13 -4.85 10.13
N PHE A 18 -37.36 -4.59 10.60
CA PHE A 18 -38.06 -5.56 11.45
C PHE A 18 -39.44 -6.00 10.95
N SER A 19 -40.08 -5.25 10.04
CA SER A 19 -41.42 -5.58 9.58
C SER A 19 -41.44 -6.67 8.49
N SER A 20 -41.75 -7.91 8.88
CA SER A 20 -41.79 -9.08 7.98
C SER A 20 -42.99 -9.07 7.02
N GLY A 21 -44.06 -8.33 7.33
CA GLY A 21 -45.30 -8.26 6.52
C GLY A 21 -45.36 -7.13 5.50
N VAL A 22 -44.30 -6.34 5.35
CA VAL A 22 -44.22 -5.17 4.45
C VAL A 22 -43.49 -5.57 3.16
N CYS A 23 -43.96 -5.06 2.01
CA CYS A 23 -43.39 -5.41 0.72
C CYS A 23 -41.96 -4.82 0.53
N GLU A 24 -41.16 -5.42 -0.35
CA GLU A 24 -39.76 -5.01 -0.55
C GLU A 24 -39.63 -3.54 -0.99
N SER A 25 -40.59 -3.05 -1.78
CA SER A 25 -40.61 -1.65 -2.23
C SER A 25 -40.82 -0.64 -1.08
N GLU A 26 -41.67 -0.99 -0.11
CA GLU A 26 -41.91 -0.17 1.09
C GLU A 26 -40.72 -0.22 2.05
N ARG A 27 -40.03 -1.36 2.15
CA ARG A 27 -38.78 -1.44 2.94
C ARG A 27 -37.67 -0.58 2.34
N ARG A 28 -37.48 -0.62 1.01
CA ARG A 28 -36.51 0.24 0.32
C ARG A 28 -36.86 1.72 0.47
N ALA A 29 -38.14 2.08 0.34
CA ALA A 29 -38.60 3.45 0.55
C ALA A 29 -38.36 3.93 2.00
N ALA A 30 -38.55 3.07 3.00
CA ALA A 30 -38.24 3.38 4.39
C ALA A 30 -36.73 3.55 4.64
N ASP A 31 -35.89 2.72 4.01
CA ASP A 31 -34.43 2.85 4.05
C ASP A 31 -33.95 4.16 3.40
N GLU A 32 -34.44 4.50 2.20
CA GLU A 32 -34.12 5.76 1.53
C GLU A 32 -34.57 6.97 2.34
N ARG A 33 -35.74 6.88 2.99
CA ARG A 33 -36.24 7.93 3.89
C ARG A 33 -35.34 8.08 5.12
N PHE A 34 -34.91 6.97 5.71
CA PHE A 34 -33.98 6.99 6.84
C PHE A 34 -32.62 7.59 6.47
N ILE A 35 -32.03 7.17 5.35
CA ILE A 35 -30.75 7.70 4.84
C ILE A 35 -30.86 9.21 4.63
N ARG A 36 -31.93 9.67 3.98
CA ARG A 36 -32.17 11.11 3.77
C ARG A 36 -32.27 11.88 5.09
N MET A 37 -32.96 11.35 6.09
CA MET A 37 -33.02 11.96 7.42
C MET A 37 -31.65 12.00 8.10
N HIS A 38 -30.89 10.91 8.02
CA HIS A 38 -29.54 10.77 8.59
C HIS A 38 -28.53 11.78 8.01
N GLU A 39 -28.70 12.15 6.74
CA GLU A 39 -27.84 13.13 6.06
C GLU A 39 -28.28 14.58 6.27
N THR A 40 -29.58 14.85 6.32
CA THR A 40 -30.12 16.22 6.15
C THR A 40 -30.80 16.82 7.38
N ALA A 41 -31.17 16.00 8.36
CA ALA A 41 -31.91 16.48 9.53
C ALA A 41 -30.98 17.05 10.62
N VAL A 42 -31.39 18.18 11.21
CA VAL A 42 -30.57 18.96 12.15
C VAL A 42 -30.50 18.33 13.54
N ASN A 43 -31.51 17.54 13.91
CA ASN A 43 -31.67 16.95 15.25
C ASN A 43 -31.66 15.41 15.24
N ILE A 44 -31.24 14.78 14.14
CA ILE A 44 -31.29 13.31 14.01
C ILE A 44 -30.49 12.58 15.09
N GLY A 45 -29.37 13.14 15.53
CA GLY A 45 -28.57 12.62 16.65
C GLY A 45 -29.28 12.74 17.99
N ASP A 46 -30.06 13.80 18.21
CA ASP A 46 -30.87 13.95 19.43
C ASP A 46 -31.93 12.84 19.50
N VAL A 47 -32.64 12.65 18.39
CA VAL A 47 -33.70 11.65 18.26
C VAL A 47 -33.17 10.23 18.36
N LEU A 48 -32.06 9.90 17.68
CA LEU A 48 -31.44 8.57 17.79
C LEU A 48 -30.93 8.26 19.20
N THR A 49 -30.45 9.28 19.92
CA THR A 49 -30.07 9.14 21.34
C THR A 49 -31.29 8.84 22.20
N GLU A 50 -32.39 9.55 21.98
CA GLU A 50 -33.66 9.34 22.68
C GLU A 50 -34.21 7.93 22.42
N VAL A 51 -34.21 7.45 21.17
CA VAL A 51 -34.63 6.06 20.84
C VAL A 51 -33.73 5.04 21.53
N ALA A 52 -32.40 5.21 21.50
CA ALA A 52 -31.47 4.24 22.08
C ALA A 52 -31.60 4.11 23.61
N VAL A 53 -31.88 5.23 24.29
CA VAL A 53 -32.00 5.31 25.76
C VAL A 53 -33.40 4.93 26.27
N SER A 54 -34.45 5.09 25.45
CA SER A 54 -35.84 4.84 25.85
C SER A 54 -36.12 3.38 26.15
N ARG A 55 -36.46 3.05 27.40
CA ARG A 55 -36.88 1.70 27.82
C ARG A 55 -38.38 1.45 27.69
N ASP A 56 -39.19 2.52 27.63
CA ASP A 56 -40.66 2.46 27.72
C ASP A 56 -41.37 2.45 26.35
N MET A 57 -40.68 2.07 25.27
CA MET A 57 -41.29 2.02 23.94
C MET A 57 -42.25 0.82 23.83
N ASN A 58 -43.51 1.10 23.47
CA ASN A 58 -44.57 0.09 23.26
C ASN A 58 -44.38 -0.71 21.96
N HIS A 59 -43.25 -1.43 21.80
CA HIS A 59 -42.96 -2.29 20.66
C HIS A 59 -42.44 -3.67 21.12
N SER A 60 -42.86 -4.73 20.42
CA SER A 60 -42.49 -6.11 20.72
C SER A 60 -41.00 -6.45 20.48
N ARG A 61 -40.24 -5.55 19.82
CA ARG A 61 -38.79 -5.64 19.54
C ARG A 61 -38.03 -4.38 19.97
N CYS A 62 -38.34 -3.90 21.17
CA CYS A 62 -37.77 -2.67 21.73
C CYS A 62 -36.23 -2.73 21.82
N ASP A 63 -35.66 -3.84 22.29
CA ASP A 63 -34.22 -3.97 22.49
C ASP A 63 -33.42 -3.97 21.17
N GLU A 64 -33.90 -4.62 20.11
CA GLU A 64 -33.25 -4.59 18.79
C GLU A 64 -33.34 -3.22 18.14
N LEU A 65 -34.47 -2.52 18.28
CA LEU A 65 -34.65 -1.16 17.78
C LEU A 65 -33.68 -0.18 18.45
N ARG A 66 -33.54 -0.29 19.78
CA ARG A 66 -32.59 0.51 20.58
C ARG A 66 -31.15 0.27 20.14
N PHE A 67 -30.79 -0.98 19.86
CA PHE A 67 -29.46 -1.32 19.37
C PHE A 67 -29.18 -0.76 17.97
N VAL A 68 -30.14 -0.89 17.04
CA VAL A 68 -30.02 -0.30 15.69
C VAL A 68 -29.90 1.22 15.75
N ALA A 69 -30.66 1.88 16.63
CA ALA A 69 -30.54 3.32 16.85
C ALA A 69 -29.16 3.71 17.38
N ALA A 70 -28.61 2.94 18.33
CA ALA A 70 -27.27 3.16 18.86
C ALA A 70 -26.18 2.98 17.78
N LEU A 71 -26.27 1.96 16.93
CA LEU A 71 -25.35 1.76 15.80
C LEU A 71 -25.47 2.88 14.75
N ALA A 72 -26.68 3.38 14.49
CA ALA A 72 -26.90 4.49 13.56
C ALA A 72 -26.39 5.83 14.11
N LEU A 73 -26.28 5.97 15.44
CA LEU A 73 -25.72 7.14 16.11
C LEU A 73 -24.19 7.19 15.98
N GLU A 74 -23.49 6.06 16.03
CA GLU A 74 -22.02 6.00 15.95
C GLU A 74 -21.40 6.79 14.78
N PRO A 75 -21.85 6.67 13.52
CA PRO A 75 -21.29 7.42 12.40
C PRO A 75 -21.64 8.92 12.42
N LEU A 76 -22.64 9.35 13.21
CA LEU A 76 -22.95 10.77 13.39
C LEU A 76 -21.99 11.47 14.34
N VAL A 77 -21.49 10.75 15.35
CA VAL A 77 -20.58 11.28 16.39
C VAL A 77 -19.16 11.41 15.82
N THR A 78 -18.97 12.40 14.95
CA THR A 78 -17.68 12.80 14.39
C THR A 78 -17.30 14.19 14.88
N ARG A 79 -16.00 14.52 14.88
CA ARG A 79 -15.52 15.84 15.33
C ARG A 79 -16.20 16.99 14.57
N SER A 80 -16.38 16.86 13.25
CA SER A 80 -16.98 17.90 12.41
C SER A 80 -18.47 18.10 12.70
N ARG A 81 -19.25 17.02 12.81
CA ARG A 81 -20.69 17.09 13.10
C ARG A 81 -20.98 17.48 14.54
N TRP A 82 -20.31 16.85 15.50
CA TRP A 82 -20.47 17.16 16.92
C TRP A 82 -20.00 18.58 17.24
N CYS A 83 -18.77 18.97 16.92
CA CYS A 83 -18.29 20.34 17.22
C CYS A 83 -19.06 21.39 16.42
N GLY A 84 -19.32 21.14 15.13
CA GLY A 84 -20.07 22.02 14.24
C GLY A 84 -21.57 22.11 14.53
N GLY A 85 -22.13 21.26 15.40
CA GLY A 85 -23.55 21.27 15.76
C GLY A 85 -24.47 20.77 14.64
N VAL A 86 -23.93 20.02 13.67
CA VAL A 86 -24.69 19.47 12.55
C VAL A 86 -25.24 18.10 12.94
N GLY A 87 -26.56 17.96 12.98
CA GLY A 87 -27.23 16.72 13.38
C GLY A 87 -27.49 16.58 14.88
N PHE A 88 -27.01 17.51 15.71
CA PHE A 88 -27.23 17.56 17.16
C PHE A 88 -27.76 18.94 17.56
N GLY A 89 -29.07 19.06 17.75
CA GLY A 89 -29.75 20.31 18.09
C GLY A 89 -29.55 20.72 19.54
N ASN A 90 -29.43 19.76 20.47
CA ASN A 90 -29.20 20.05 21.89
C ASN A 90 -28.18 19.09 22.54
N LYS A 91 -26.89 19.46 22.43
CA LYS A 91 -25.76 18.68 22.98
C LYS A 91 -25.85 18.43 24.49
N VAL A 92 -26.34 19.41 25.26
CA VAL A 92 -26.45 19.28 26.73
C VAL A 92 -27.49 18.23 27.10
N HIS A 93 -28.63 18.25 26.41
CA HIS A 93 -29.69 17.27 26.61
C HIS A 93 -29.25 15.86 26.20
N VAL A 94 -28.60 15.72 25.04
CA VAL A 94 -28.03 14.45 24.56
C VAL A 94 -27.04 13.87 25.57
N LEU A 95 -26.11 14.67 26.08
CA LEU A 95 -25.15 14.21 27.09
C LEU A 95 -25.83 13.85 28.42
N GLY A 96 -26.86 14.59 28.83
CA GLY A 96 -27.67 14.27 30.00
C GLY A 96 -28.36 12.91 29.88
N MET A 97 -28.95 12.61 28.72
CA MET A 97 -29.58 11.32 28.43
C MET A 97 -28.57 10.18 28.43
N LEU A 98 -27.44 10.34 27.73
CA LEU A 98 -26.37 9.35 27.66
C LEU A 98 -25.80 9.02 29.04
N LEU A 99 -25.40 10.06 29.81
CA LEU A 99 -24.82 9.87 31.14
C LEU A 99 -25.84 9.30 32.13
N GLY A 100 -27.10 9.75 32.09
CA GLY A 100 -28.16 9.23 32.94
C GLY A 100 -28.43 7.74 32.68
N PHE A 101 -28.50 7.34 31.41
CA PHE A 101 -28.68 5.94 31.04
C PHE A 101 -27.49 5.08 31.43
N LEU A 102 -26.27 5.52 31.08
CA LEU A 102 -25.05 4.74 31.31
C LEU A 102 -24.66 4.66 32.79
N ARG A 103 -25.05 5.61 33.64
CA ARG A 103 -24.88 5.53 35.10
C ARG A 103 -25.93 4.64 35.79
N SER A 104 -27.06 4.33 35.14
CA SER A 104 -28.15 3.56 35.78
C SER A 104 -27.79 2.09 36.02
N SER A 105 -27.94 1.61 37.25
CA SER A 105 -27.59 0.24 37.69
C SER A 105 -28.71 -0.81 37.52
N CYS A 106 -29.67 -0.59 36.61
CA CYS A 106 -30.82 -1.50 36.45
C CYS A 106 -30.42 -2.90 35.91
N SER A 107 -31.24 -3.91 36.20
CA SER A 107 -31.03 -5.31 35.77
C SER A 107 -30.79 -5.42 34.27
N MET A 108 -29.61 -5.91 33.88
CA MET A 108 -29.12 -5.89 32.50
C MET A 108 -29.70 -7.06 31.69
N THR A 109 -30.43 -6.78 30.62
CA THR A 109 -30.66 -7.77 29.57
C THR A 109 -29.43 -7.87 28.64
N PRO A 110 -29.22 -8.98 27.92
CA PRO A 110 -28.15 -9.08 26.91
C PRO A 110 -28.26 -8.01 25.81
N GLY A 111 -29.48 -7.58 25.48
CA GLY A 111 -29.76 -6.48 24.54
C GLY A 111 -29.26 -5.13 25.08
N ASP A 112 -29.51 -4.85 26.36
CA ASP A 112 -29.03 -3.63 27.04
C ASP A 112 -27.50 -3.53 27.03
N GLN A 113 -26.77 -4.65 27.13
CA GLN A 113 -25.30 -4.62 27.10
C GLN A 113 -24.75 -4.15 25.75
N ARG A 114 -25.36 -4.58 24.63
CA ARG A 114 -24.94 -4.16 23.28
C ARG A 114 -25.22 -2.68 23.01
N VAL A 115 -26.37 -2.20 23.47
CA VAL A 115 -26.73 -0.77 23.42
C VAL A 115 -25.71 0.04 24.23
N ARG A 116 -25.42 -0.36 25.47
CA ARG A 116 -24.45 0.34 26.32
C ARG A 116 -23.05 0.41 25.71
N SER A 117 -22.53 -0.67 25.12
CA SER A 117 -21.22 -0.65 24.45
C SER A 117 -21.14 0.40 23.34
N SER A 118 -22.17 0.47 22.49
CA SER A 118 -22.26 1.45 21.39
C SER A 118 -22.36 2.89 21.91
N LEU A 119 -23.11 3.09 23.01
CA LEU A 119 -23.24 4.39 23.65
C LEU A 119 -21.98 4.81 24.44
N TYR A 120 -21.23 3.86 25.04
CA TYR A 120 -19.92 4.14 25.63
C TYR A 120 -18.95 4.67 24.59
N LEU A 121 -18.91 4.04 23.40
CA LEU A 121 -18.11 4.52 22.27
C LEU A 121 -18.51 5.95 21.87
N CYS A 122 -19.81 6.23 21.76
CA CYS A 122 -20.31 7.59 21.46
C CYS A 122 -19.89 8.61 22.53
N LEU A 123 -20.09 8.30 23.81
CA LEU A 123 -19.69 9.17 24.92
C LEU A 123 -18.18 9.43 24.93
N CYS A 124 -17.37 8.39 24.78
CA CYS A 124 -15.91 8.51 24.80
C CYS A 124 -15.37 9.27 23.59
N ARG A 125 -15.99 9.13 22.41
CA ARG A 125 -15.70 10.00 21.25
C ARG A 125 -15.98 11.46 21.55
N VAL A 126 -17.13 11.78 22.15
CA VAL A 126 -17.46 13.16 22.55
C VAL A 126 -16.42 13.72 23.53
N ILE A 127 -16.07 12.96 24.58
CA ILE A 127 -15.04 13.34 25.55
C ILE A 127 -13.71 13.61 24.83
N SER A 128 -13.31 12.73 23.90
CA SER A 128 -12.07 12.88 23.12
C SER A 128 -12.06 14.13 22.24
N PHE A 129 -13.21 14.57 21.71
CA PHE A 129 -13.30 15.76 20.86
C PHE A 129 -13.27 17.07 21.63
N GLU A 130 -13.82 17.07 22.85
CA GLU A 130 -14.02 18.28 23.64
C GLU A 130 -12.99 18.46 24.76
N SER A 131 -12.22 17.42 25.08
CA SER A 131 -11.07 17.54 25.99
C SER A 131 -9.96 18.41 25.34
N PRO A 132 -9.17 19.18 26.10
CA PRO A 132 -9.34 19.49 27.51
C PRO A 132 -10.41 20.59 27.69
N ALA A 133 -11.55 20.21 28.28
CA ALA A 133 -12.54 21.15 28.79
C ALA A 133 -12.73 20.88 30.29
N PRO A 134 -12.91 21.92 31.13
CA PRO A 134 -12.98 21.76 32.58
C PRO A 134 -13.96 20.68 33.05
N ARG A 135 -15.16 20.64 32.44
CA ARG A 135 -16.20 19.65 32.75
C ARG A 135 -15.75 18.20 32.56
N TRP A 136 -14.89 17.95 31.57
CA TRP A 136 -14.40 16.61 31.28
C TRP A 136 -13.21 16.25 32.15
N SER A 137 -12.35 17.21 32.48
CA SER A 137 -11.29 17.01 33.47
C SER A 137 -11.86 16.66 34.85
N GLU A 138 -12.91 17.36 35.30
CA GLU A 138 -13.64 17.04 36.53
C GLU A 138 -14.28 15.66 36.47
N PHE A 139 -15.00 15.34 35.38
CA PHE A 139 -15.61 14.02 35.19
C PHE A 139 -14.58 12.88 35.16
N LEU A 140 -13.41 13.06 34.54
CA LEU A 140 -12.33 12.08 34.57
C LEU A 140 -11.77 11.90 35.99
N GLY A 141 -11.67 12.99 36.76
CA GLY A 141 -11.34 12.95 38.18
C GLY A 141 -12.38 12.17 39.00
N GLU A 142 -13.67 12.38 38.75
CA GLU A 142 -14.76 11.60 39.37
C GLU A 142 -14.63 10.11 39.04
N CYS A 143 -14.37 9.77 37.77
CA CYS A 143 -14.19 8.38 37.34
C CYS A 143 -13.02 7.72 38.07
N LEU A 144 -11.88 8.41 38.15
CA LEU A 144 -10.69 7.91 38.81
C LEU A 144 -10.92 7.73 40.32
N ALA A 145 -11.54 8.70 40.98
CA ALA A 145 -11.87 8.62 42.40
C ALA A 145 -12.80 7.42 42.69
N ALA A 146 -13.83 7.21 41.85
CA ALA A 146 -14.73 6.06 41.98
C ALA A 146 -14.01 4.73 41.81
N ILE A 147 -13.11 4.62 40.82
CA ILE A 147 -12.30 3.40 40.61
C ILE A 147 -11.38 3.14 41.80
N VAL A 148 -10.73 4.17 42.34
CA VAL A 148 -9.86 4.03 43.52
C VAL A 148 -10.67 3.62 44.75
N LEU A 149 -11.86 4.19 44.96
CA LEU A 149 -12.77 3.78 46.04
C LEU A 149 -13.24 2.33 45.88
N ASP A 150 -13.56 1.90 44.65
CA ASP A 150 -13.89 0.51 44.35
C ASP A 150 -12.70 -0.41 44.68
N MET A 151 -11.46 0.01 44.40
CA MET A 151 -10.25 -0.74 44.76
C MET A 151 -9.97 -0.77 46.27
N ASP A 152 -10.25 0.31 47.00
CA ASP A 152 -10.04 0.42 48.45
C ASP A 152 -11.17 -0.24 49.26
N SER A 153 -12.32 -0.56 48.63
CA SER A 153 -13.42 -1.27 49.30
C SER A 153 -13.04 -2.72 49.62
N GLU A 154 -12.56 -2.91 50.85
CA GLU A 154 -12.23 -4.22 51.42
C GLU A 154 -13.50 -5.08 51.58
N GLY A 155 -13.66 -6.13 50.77
CA GLY A 155 -14.36 -7.34 51.23
C GLY A 155 -15.79 -7.63 50.77
N GLN A 156 -16.11 -7.50 49.47
CA GLN A 156 -17.37 -8.06 48.94
C GLN A 156 -17.23 -8.58 47.51
N CYS A 157 -16.34 -9.56 47.29
CA CYS A 157 -16.42 -10.53 46.19
C CYS A 157 -15.61 -11.77 46.58
N GLU A 158 -15.92 -12.36 47.74
CA GLU A 158 -15.63 -13.77 47.94
C GLU A 158 -16.61 -14.58 47.07
N ALA A 159 -16.04 -15.43 46.21
CA ALA A 159 -16.61 -16.69 45.74
C ALA A 159 -18.00 -16.67 45.08
N GLU A 160 -18.04 -16.48 43.75
CA GLU A 160 -18.83 -17.38 42.90
C GLU A 160 -17.98 -17.88 41.72
N ALA A 161 -17.80 -19.21 41.71
CA ALA A 161 -17.02 -19.97 40.76
C ALA A 161 -17.66 -19.96 39.37
N SER A 162 -17.19 -19.07 38.50
CA SER A 162 -17.46 -19.09 37.07
C SER A 162 -16.16 -18.77 36.34
N ASP A 163 -15.67 -19.75 35.56
CA ASP A 163 -14.47 -19.77 34.70
C ASP A 163 -14.43 -18.70 33.59
N ARG A 164 -15.13 -17.58 33.76
CA ARG A 164 -15.10 -16.45 32.84
C ARG A 164 -14.76 -15.19 33.61
N ALA A 165 -13.50 -14.76 33.47
CA ALA A 165 -12.95 -13.48 33.87
C ALA A 165 -14.01 -12.36 33.96
N GLN A 166 -14.57 -12.14 35.15
CA GLN A 166 -15.46 -11.02 35.43
C GLN A 166 -14.59 -9.81 35.80
N VAL A 167 -14.17 -9.07 34.78
CA VAL A 167 -13.63 -7.71 34.94
C VAL A 167 -14.76 -6.84 35.56
N PRO A 168 -14.50 -6.00 36.58
CA PRO A 168 -15.54 -5.27 37.28
C PRO A 168 -16.22 -4.28 36.32
N LYS A 169 -17.48 -4.50 35.95
CA LYS A 169 -18.20 -3.64 34.99
C LYS A 169 -18.97 -2.53 35.70
N SER A 170 -18.30 -1.71 36.49
CA SER A 170 -18.85 -0.40 36.85
C SER A 170 -18.72 0.56 35.65
N PHE A 171 -19.67 1.50 35.52
CA PHE A 171 -19.71 2.51 34.46
C PHE A 171 -18.35 3.20 34.26
N TYR A 172 -17.67 3.52 35.37
CA TYR A 172 -16.39 4.24 35.38
C TYR A 172 -15.22 3.41 34.81
N HIS A 173 -15.16 2.11 35.11
CA HIS A 173 -14.13 1.22 34.54
C HIS A 173 -14.26 1.09 33.02
N ALA A 174 -15.49 0.93 32.52
CA ALA A 174 -15.75 0.84 31.09
C ALA A 174 -15.40 2.14 30.35
N VAL A 175 -15.73 3.29 30.93
CA VAL A 175 -15.37 4.61 30.37
C VAL A 175 -13.85 4.79 30.32
N MET A 176 -13.12 4.47 31.40
CA MET A 176 -11.66 4.62 31.41
C MET A 176 -10.97 3.73 30.37
N LEU A 177 -11.38 2.45 30.27
CA LEU A 177 -10.80 1.54 29.28
C LEU A 177 -11.12 1.99 27.86
N GLN A 178 -12.38 2.34 27.56
CA GLN A 178 -12.76 2.80 26.22
C GLN A 178 -12.09 4.14 25.84
N LEU A 179 -11.88 5.04 26.81
CA LEU A 179 -11.13 6.28 26.58
C LEU A 179 -9.65 6.01 26.29
N SER A 180 -9.04 5.02 26.95
CA SER A 180 -7.63 4.69 26.70
C SER A 180 -7.38 4.25 25.24
N GLU A 181 -8.39 3.67 24.58
CA GLU A 181 -8.35 3.32 23.16
C GLU A 181 -8.56 4.54 22.24
N LEU A 182 -9.44 5.47 22.61
CA LEU A 182 -9.88 6.56 21.74
C LEU A 182 -9.11 7.87 21.89
N CYS A 183 -8.42 8.05 23.02
CA CYS A 183 -7.75 9.31 23.38
C CYS A 183 -6.57 9.67 22.46
N ALA A 184 -6.07 8.75 21.64
CA ALA A 184 -4.99 8.97 20.68
C ALA A 184 -5.22 10.16 19.72
N HIS A 185 -6.48 10.43 19.38
CA HIS A 185 -6.87 11.53 18.50
C HIS A 185 -6.77 12.91 19.19
N ASN A 186 -6.45 12.94 20.48
CA ASN A 186 -6.31 14.13 21.30
C ASN A 186 -5.09 14.01 22.23
N VAL A 187 -3.97 14.57 21.78
CA VAL A 187 -2.67 14.48 22.48
C VAL A 187 -2.76 14.92 23.95
N ALA A 188 -3.47 16.01 24.26
CA ALA A 188 -3.60 16.50 25.63
C ALA A 188 -4.35 15.51 26.54
N LEU A 189 -5.44 14.92 26.05
CA LEU A 189 -6.18 13.88 26.78
C LEU A 189 -5.32 12.63 26.96
N TRP A 190 -4.61 12.19 25.91
CA TRP A 190 -3.71 11.04 25.98
C TRP A 190 -2.60 11.30 27.02
N CYS A 191 -1.95 12.47 27.00
CA CYS A 191 -0.91 12.85 27.96
C CYS A 191 -1.43 12.87 29.39
N TYR A 192 -2.65 13.37 29.62
CA TYR A 192 -3.31 13.32 30.92
C TYR A 192 -3.57 11.89 31.39
N MET A 193 -4.09 11.01 30.51
CA MET A 193 -4.31 9.61 30.86
C MET A 193 -2.99 8.88 31.14
N ALA A 194 -2.00 9.04 30.28
CA ALA A 194 -0.68 8.40 30.38
C ALA A 194 0.18 8.92 31.55
N SER A 195 -0.10 10.11 32.07
CA SER A 195 0.70 10.71 33.15
C SER A 195 -0.04 10.73 34.48
N VAL A 196 -1.27 11.25 34.53
CA VAL A 196 -2.01 11.45 35.77
C VAL A 196 -2.81 10.19 36.14
N VAL A 197 -3.63 9.70 35.21
CA VAL A 197 -4.49 8.53 35.47
C VAL A 197 -3.65 7.29 35.72
N SER A 198 -2.69 6.99 34.83
CA SER A 198 -1.80 5.84 34.98
C SER A 198 -0.93 5.91 36.24
N TYR A 199 -0.49 7.09 36.66
CA TYR A 199 0.28 7.25 37.91
C TYR A 199 -0.55 6.89 39.14
N VAL A 200 -1.78 7.42 39.24
CA VAL A 200 -2.68 7.15 40.37
C VAL A 200 -3.08 5.67 40.41
N LEU A 201 -3.40 5.08 39.25
CA LEU A 201 -3.66 3.63 39.17
C LEU A 201 -2.43 2.83 39.60
N PHE A 202 -1.24 3.20 39.12
CA PHE A 202 0.02 2.57 39.50
C PHE A 202 0.27 2.61 41.01
N GLU A 203 0.18 3.78 41.66
CA GLU A 203 0.43 3.92 43.11
C GLU A 203 -0.50 3.00 43.92
N LYS A 204 -1.73 2.84 43.45
CA LYS A 204 -2.72 1.98 44.10
C LYS A 204 -2.47 0.51 43.86
N VAL A 205 -2.02 0.09 42.66
CA VAL A 205 -1.84 -1.34 42.36
C VAL A 205 -0.46 -1.90 42.73
N ALA A 206 0.56 -1.05 42.86
CA ALA A 206 1.94 -1.46 43.13
C ALA A 206 2.15 -2.34 44.39
N PRO A 207 1.37 -2.21 45.48
CA PRO A 207 1.51 -3.06 46.67
C PRO A 207 0.99 -4.50 46.52
N TYR A 208 0.18 -4.80 45.49
CA TYR A 208 -0.45 -6.12 45.32
C TYR A 208 0.47 -7.11 44.59
N THR A 209 0.27 -8.40 44.83
CA THR A 209 1.06 -9.50 44.23
C THR A 209 0.56 -9.88 42.84
N ALA A 210 1.38 -10.63 42.09
CA ALA A 210 1.00 -11.20 40.80
C ALA A 210 -0.33 -11.97 40.83
N GLY A 211 -1.17 -11.77 39.82
CA GLY A 211 -2.47 -12.42 39.63
C GLY A 211 -3.66 -11.65 40.22
N ASP A 212 -3.46 -10.47 40.80
CA ASP A 212 -4.52 -9.64 41.40
C ASP A 212 -5.31 -8.86 40.34
N ALA A 213 -6.65 -8.92 40.38
CA ALA A 213 -7.55 -8.28 39.42
C ALA A 213 -7.35 -6.74 39.31
N ARG A 214 -6.86 -6.08 40.38
CA ARG A 214 -6.58 -4.65 40.39
C ARG A 214 -5.39 -4.30 39.49
N ARG A 215 -4.32 -5.12 39.53
CA ARG A 215 -3.15 -5.01 38.63
C ARG A 215 -3.55 -5.18 37.16
N HIS A 216 -4.45 -6.13 36.87
CA HIS A 216 -4.96 -6.39 35.51
C HIS A 216 -5.61 -5.16 34.87
N PHE A 217 -6.48 -4.45 35.61
CA PHE A 217 -7.15 -3.27 35.10
C PHE A 217 -6.13 -2.16 34.75
N CYS A 218 -5.16 -1.92 35.63
CA CYS A 218 -4.10 -0.94 35.40
C CYS A 218 -3.32 -1.26 34.12
N PHE A 219 -2.84 -2.50 33.96
CA PHE A 219 -2.10 -2.89 32.76
C PHE A 219 -2.98 -2.88 31.51
N SER A 220 -4.26 -3.22 31.61
CA SER A 220 -5.19 -3.15 30.47
C SER A 220 -5.32 -1.72 29.94
N VAL A 221 -5.45 -0.73 30.83
CA VAL A 221 -5.48 0.70 30.44
C VAL A 221 -4.14 1.11 29.81
N VAL A 222 -3.02 0.72 30.42
CA VAL A 222 -1.68 1.10 29.93
C VAL A 222 -1.36 0.49 28.57
N VAL A 223 -1.69 -0.78 28.34
CA VAL A 223 -1.49 -1.44 27.03
C VAL A 223 -2.22 -0.66 25.94
N GLN A 224 -3.47 -0.25 26.16
CA GLN A 224 -4.23 0.51 25.16
C GLN A 224 -3.62 1.89 24.90
N LEU A 225 -3.15 2.58 25.95
CA LEU A 225 -2.46 3.86 25.79
C LEU A 225 -1.16 3.72 24.98
N LEU A 226 -0.38 2.66 25.21
CA LEU A 226 0.86 2.40 24.49
C LEU A 226 0.61 2.00 23.03
N ARG A 227 -0.38 1.15 22.76
CA ARG A 227 -0.81 0.75 21.40
C ARG A 227 -1.25 1.95 20.56
N HIS A 228 -1.92 2.91 21.18
CA HIS A 228 -2.47 4.09 20.51
C HIS A 228 -1.72 5.39 20.85
N ARG A 229 -0.39 5.31 20.97
CA ARG A 229 0.45 6.48 21.26
C ARG A 229 0.44 7.50 20.09
N PRO A 230 0.16 8.79 20.35
CA PRO A 230 0.26 9.84 19.33
C PRO A 230 1.68 10.03 18.80
N GLY A 231 1.81 10.30 17.49
CA GLY A 231 3.11 10.49 16.83
C GLY A 231 3.83 11.77 17.25
N ALA A 232 5.16 11.74 17.34
CA ALA A 232 5.99 12.88 17.78
C ALA A 232 5.79 14.17 16.95
N ASN A 233 5.42 14.02 15.66
CA ASN A 233 5.25 15.14 14.73
C ASN A 233 3.97 15.95 14.93
N GLU A 234 3.07 15.52 15.82
CA GLU A 234 1.77 16.19 16.08
C GLU A 234 1.77 17.02 17.38
N SER A 235 2.85 16.98 18.16
CA SER A 235 2.93 17.62 19.48
C SER A 235 3.52 19.04 19.46
N VAL A 236 2.89 19.96 20.19
CA VAL A 236 3.45 21.28 20.55
C VAL A 236 4.52 21.05 21.63
N SER A 237 5.57 21.88 21.70
CA SER A 237 6.78 21.65 22.50
C SER A 237 6.58 21.42 24.01
N GLU A 238 5.41 21.71 24.56
CA GLU A 238 5.10 21.64 26.00
C GLU A 238 4.44 20.30 26.43
N GLU A 239 3.92 19.49 25.50
CA GLU A 239 3.22 18.22 25.80
C GLU A 239 3.77 17.09 24.93
N ARG A 240 4.96 16.58 25.27
CA ARG A 240 5.58 15.46 24.53
C ARG A 240 5.10 14.13 25.09
N PRO A 241 4.50 13.24 24.28
CA PRO A 241 4.11 11.90 24.71
C PRO A 241 5.24 11.07 25.31
N ALA A 242 6.49 11.34 24.95
CA ALA A 242 7.69 10.67 25.47
C ALA A 242 7.99 10.97 26.95
N ASP A 243 7.53 12.10 27.47
CA ASP A 243 7.81 12.55 28.84
C ASP A 243 6.72 12.10 29.84
N SER A 244 5.79 11.25 29.39
CA SER A 244 4.68 10.72 30.21
C SER A 244 5.14 9.69 31.25
N PHE A 245 4.39 9.55 32.34
CA PHE A 245 4.71 8.62 33.44
C PHE A 245 4.92 7.17 32.97
N ILE A 246 4.03 6.65 32.10
CA ILE A 246 4.14 5.28 31.56
C ILE A 246 5.43 5.05 30.75
N CYS A 247 6.06 6.11 30.23
CA CYS A 247 7.35 6.04 29.55
C CYS A 247 8.54 6.26 30.50
N GLY A 248 8.29 6.61 31.77
CA GLY A 248 9.32 6.92 32.76
C GLY A 248 10.01 5.69 33.35
N SER A 249 11.20 5.89 33.91
CA SER A 249 12.04 4.81 34.48
C SER A 249 11.40 4.08 35.66
N VAL A 250 10.59 4.79 36.48
CA VAL A 250 9.91 4.20 37.65
C VAL A 250 8.88 3.15 37.19
N PHE A 251 8.04 3.50 36.22
CA PHE A 251 7.03 2.59 35.70
C PHE A 251 7.67 1.41 34.96
N ARG A 252 8.70 1.66 34.14
CA ARG A 252 9.47 0.60 33.47
C ARG A 252 10.03 -0.41 34.47
N ARG A 253 10.66 0.08 35.54
CA ARG A 253 11.21 -0.79 36.60
C ARG A 253 10.12 -1.65 37.25
N PHE A 254 8.96 -1.06 37.51
CA PHE A 254 7.83 -1.81 38.05
C PHE A 254 7.37 -2.93 37.12
N VAL A 255 7.14 -2.63 35.83
CA VAL A 255 6.73 -3.63 34.83
C VAL A 255 7.72 -4.78 34.75
N VAL A 256 9.03 -4.48 34.69
CA VAL A 256 10.09 -5.49 34.62
C VAL A 256 10.13 -6.36 35.89
N CYS A 257 10.05 -5.74 37.08
CA CYS A 257 10.01 -6.49 38.34
C CYS A 257 8.74 -7.35 38.45
N SER A 258 7.59 -6.84 38.02
CA SER A 258 6.33 -7.57 37.96
C SER A 258 6.40 -8.76 37.00
N LEU A 259 7.05 -8.61 35.84
CA LEU A 259 7.25 -9.71 34.89
C LEU A 259 8.20 -10.79 35.43
N GLN A 260 9.24 -10.40 36.17
CA GLN A 260 10.12 -11.35 36.86
C GLN A 260 9.35 -12.11 37.95
N GLU A 261 8.57 -11.40 38.77
CA GLU A 261 7.69 -11.99 39.78
C GLU A 261 6.76 -13.02 39.14
N THR A 262 6.03 -12.63 38.09
CA THR A 262 5.07 -13.52 37.44
C THR A 262 5.72 -14.72 36.75
N ALA A 263 6.88 -14.53 36.09
CA ALA A 263 7.65 -15.63 35.50
C ALA A 263 8.10 -16.64 36.57
N THR A 264 8.57 -16.18 37.74
CA THR A 264 8.97 -17.08 38.84
C THR A 264 7.78 -17.81 39.47
N VAL A 265 6.64 -17.13 39.63
CA VAL A 265 5.42 -17.75 40.18
C VAL A 265 4.93 -18.87 39.27
N MET A 266 4.94 -18.67 37.95
CA MET A 266 4.48 -19.68 37.00
C MET A 266 5.36 -20.93 36.94
N GLU A 267 6.64 -20.85 37.29
CA GLU A 267 7.49 -22.04 37.41
C GLU A 267 7.22 -22.86 38.68
N SER A 268 6.78 -22.19 39.75
CA SER A 268 6.59 -22.81 41.06
C SER A 268 5.24 -23.54 41.21
N ILE A 269 4.27 -23.26 40.34
CA ILE A 269 2.89 -23.74 40.47
C ILE A 269 2.56 -24.67 39.28
N THR A 270 2.25 -25.92 39.58
CA THR A 270 1.88 -26.95 38.58
C THR A 270 0.48 -26.77 37.98
N ASP A 271 -0.40 -26.00 38.62
CA ASP A 271 -1.72 -25.58 38.10
C ASP A 271 -1.73 -24.06 37.84
N GLY A 272 -1.58 -23.68 36.56
CA GLY A 272 -1.58 -22.29 36.13
C GLY A 272 -2.84 -21.56 36.54
N ARG A 273 -2.74 -20.57 37.44
CA ARG A 273 -3.83 -19.64 37.70
C ARG A 273 -4.03 -18.77 36.45
N VAL A 274 -5.18 -18.92 35.79
CA VAL A 274 -5.59 -18.14 34.59
C VAL A 274 -5.36 -16.63 34.77
N SER A 275 -5.50 -16.11 36.00
CA SER A 275 -5.20 -14.69 36.29
C SER A 275 -3.72 -14.33 36.16
N VAL A 276 -2.79 -15.16 36.66
CA VAL A 276 -1.35 -14.88 36.52
C VAL A 276 -0.93 -14.89 35.05
N GLU A 277 -1.52 -15.79 34.26
CA GLU A 277 -1.25 -15.87 32.82
C GLU A 277 -1.78 -14.66 32.03
N GLN A 278 -2.98 -14.18 32.37
CA GLN A 278 -3.53 -12.96 31.79
C GLN A 278 -2.69 -11.73 32.14
N GLU A 279 -2.22 -11.64 33.39
CA GLU A 279 -1.32 -10.57 33.80
C GLU A 279 0.03 -10.65 33.07
N CYS A 280 0.62 -11.84 32.95
CA CYS A 280 1.84 -12.07 32.17
C CYS A 280 1.70 -11.57 30.74
N ARG A 281 0.59 -11.92 30.08
CA ARG A 281 0.31 -11.46 28.72
C ARG A 281 0.31 -9.94 28.63
N LEU A 282 -0.42 -9.27 29.53
CA LEU A 282 -0.48 -7.80 29.55
C LEU A 282 0.90 -7.20 29.82
N LEU A 283 1.68 -7.76 30.75
CA LEU A 283 3.04 -7.29 31.05
C LEU A 283 3.99 -7.46 29.87
N LEU A 284 3.91 -8.55 29.11
CA LEU A 284 4.68 -8.76 27.90
C LEU A 284 4.28 -7.73 26.83
N ASP A 285 2.98 -7.53 26.60
CA ASP A 285 2.46 -6.51 25.68
C ASP A 285 2.96 -5.10 26.05
N VAL A 286 2.93 -4.74 27.34
CA VAL A 286 3.48 -3.46 27.83
C VAL A 286 4.98 -3.39 27.59
N SER A 287 5.70 -4.48 27.88
CA SER A 287 7.17 -4.53 27.82
C SER A 287 7.69 -4.29 26.40
N CYS A 288 6.99 -4.78 25.36
CA CYS A 288 7.31 -4.52 23.96
C CYS A 288 7.49 -3.03 23.62
N TYR A 289 6.72 -2.15 24.28
CA TYR A 289 6.80 -0.69 24.05
C TYR A 289 7.80 0.02 24.96
N LEU A 290 8.35 -0.66 25.97
CA LEU A 290 9.16 -0.06 27.03
C LEU A 290 10.64 -0.48 27.01
N ILE A 291 11.06 -1.22 25.98
CA ILE A 291 12.46 -1.64 25.80
C ILE A 291 13.36 -0.42 25.63
N SER A 292 14.22 -0.15 26.62
CA SER A 292 14.97 1.12 26.68
C SER A 292 16.47 1.04 26.74
N ASP A 293 17.00 -0.04 27.28
CA ASP A 293 18.44 -0.25 27.46
C ASP A 293 18.74 -1.75 27.49
N VAL A 294 20.03 -2.07 27.32
CA VAL A 294 20.55 -3.43 27.23
C VAL A 294 20.26 -4.24 28.50
N GLY A 295 20.27 -3.61 29.68
CA GLY A 295 19.99 -4.29 30.95
C GLY A 295 18.53 -4.73 31.07
N CYS A 296 17.61 -3.82 30.74
CA CYS A 296 16.18 -4.13 30.64
C CYS A 296 15.92 -5.23 29.59
N ALA A 297 16.52 -5.11 28.41
CA ALA A 297 16.36 -6.06 27.33
C ALA A 297 16.88 -7.46 27.69
N ALA A 298 18.00 -7.57 28.43
CA ALA A 298 18.50 -8.85 28.94
C ALA A 298 17.54 -9.51 29.93
N ILE A 299 16.91 -8.73 30.81
CA ILE A 299 15.90 -9.26 31.73
C ILE A 299 14.66 -9.75 30.97
N LEU A 300 14.17 -8.97 30.00
CA LEU A 300 13.03 -9.37 29.16
C LEU A 300 13.34 -10.64 28.37
N PHE A 301 14.54 -10.73 27.78
CA PHE A 301 14.97 -11.94 27.07
C PHE A 301 14.94 -13.16 27.99
N TRP A 302 15.54 -13.04 29.19
CA TRP A 302 15.52 -14.12 30.18
C TRP A 302 14.10 -14.50 30.61
N CYS A 303 13.23 -13.52 30.90
CA CYS A 303 11.84 -13.77 31.26
C CYS A 303 11.11 -14.52 30.14
N CYS A 304 11.17 -14.05 28.90
CA CYS A 304 10.51 -14.71 27.78
C CYS A 304 10.99 -16.15 27.59
N MET A 305 12.30 -16.41 27.67
CA MET A 305 12.83 -17.77 27.56
C MET A 305 12.25 -18.73 28.60
N ARG A 306 12.07 -18.28 29.85
CA ARG A 306 11.41 -19.09 30.89
C ARG A 306 9.91 -19.27 30.64
N LEU A 307 9.26 -18.30 30.00
CA LEU A 307 7.84 -18.37 29.67
C LEU A 307 7.53 -19.29 28.48
N LEU A 308 8.54 -19.60 27.65
CA LEU A 308 8.44 -20.52 26.52
C LEU A 308 8.55 -22.01 26.93
N THR A 309 8.97 -22.33 28.16
CA THR A 309 9.05 -23.73 28.59
C THR A 309 7.65 -24.35 28.66
N PRO A 310 7.42 -25.53 28.04
CA PRO A 310 6.10 -26.16 28.04
C PRO A 310 5.68 -26.56 29.45
N ALA A 311 4.42 -26.31 29.81
CA ALA A 311 3.82 -26.92 30.98
C ALA A 311 3.44 -28.36 30.61
N ASP A 312 3.88 -29.36 31.37
CA ASP A 312 3.64 -30.80 31.10
C ASP A 312 2.15 -31.25 31.21
N SER A 313 1.19 -30.32 31.14
CA SER A 313 -0.24 -30.56 31.35
C SER A 313 -1.06 -30.42 30.06
N PRO A 314 -1.67 -31.50 29.54
CA PRO A 314 -2.45 -31.48 28.29
C PRO A 314 -3.80 -30.74 28.36
N GLY A 315 -4.21 -30.21 29.53
CA GLY A 315 -5.52 -29.56 29.72
C GLY A 315 -5.56 -28.04 29.55
N LEU A 316 -4.41 -27.35 29.45
CA LEU A 316 -4.27 -25.88 29.47
C LEU A 316 -3.93 -25.25 28.10
N MET A 317 -4.02 -26.02 27.01
CA MET A 317 -3.41 -25.73 25.71
C MET A 317 -3.83 -24.38 25.09
N ALA A 318 -5.11 -23.96 25.21
CA ALA A 318 -5.62 -22.75 24.55
C ALA A 318 -5.27 -21.42 25.26
N VAL A 319 -5.06 -21.43 26.59
CA VAL A 319 -4.62 -20.23 27.32
C VAL A 319 -3.09 -20.11 27.22
N SER A 320 -2.39 -21.27 27.16
CA SER A 320 -0.93 -21.36 26.98
C SER A 320 -0.41 -20.78 25.67
N SER A 321 -1.20 -20.82 24.58
CA SER A 321 -0.76 -20.32 23.26
C SER A 321 -0.62 -18.80 23.24
N ALA A 322 -1.59 -18.06 23.78
CA ALA A 322 -1.56 -16.59 23.77
C ALA A 322 -0.39 -16.01 24.58
N ARG A 323 0.02 -16.70 25.66
CA ARG A 323 1.22 -16.36 26.44
C ARG A 323 2.49 -16.57 25.62
N VAL A 324 2.59 -17.71 24.93
CA VAL A 324 3.73 -18.04 24.08
C VAL A 324 3.85 -17.01 22.94
N ASP A 325 2.76 -16.65 22.29
CA ASP A 325 2.76 -15.64 21.22
C ASP A 325 3.28 -14.29 21.73
N SER A 326 2.76 -13.82 22.87
CA SER A 326 3.19 -12.54 23.46
C SER A 326 4.66 -12.57 23.91
N ALA A 327 5.16 -13.73 24.36
CA ALA A 327 6.57 -13.90 24.74
C ALA A 327 7.49 -13.89 23.52
N LEU A 328 7.08 -14.53 22.43
CA LEU A 328 7.80 -14.52 21.16
C LEU A 328 7.80 -13.12 20.51
N GLU A 329 6.67 -12.40 20.54
CA GLU A 329 6.60 -11.01 20.07
C GLU A 329 7.53 -10.09 20.89
N CYS A 330 7.56 -10.26 22.22
CA CYS A 330 8.48 -9.53 23.09
C CYS A 330 9.95 -9.87 22.78
N LEU A 331 10.28 -11.14 22.54
CA LEU A 331 11.63 -11.55 22.10
C LEU A 331 12.02 -10.93 20.76
N ALA A 332 11.11 -10.91 19.79
CA ALA A 332 11.35 -10.28 18.50
C ALA A 332 11.63 -8.78 18.69
N GLY A 333 10.83 -8.08 19.49
CA GLY A 333 11.05 -6.68 19.85
C GLY A 333 12.40 -6.44 20.55
N VAL A 334 12.79 -7.31 21.47
CA VAL A 334 14.11 -7.23 22.14
C VAL A 334 15.25 -7.37 21.12
N LEU A 335 15.18 -8.34 20.22
CA LEU A 335 16.25 -8.59 19.24
C LEU A 335 16.31 -7.51 18.15
N GLN A 336 15.17 -6.92 17.79
CA GLN A 336 15.14 -5.80 16.85
C GLN A 336 15.78 -4.53 17.44
N VAL A 337 15.63 -4.29 18.74
CA VAL A 337 16.12 -3.06 19.39
C VAL A 337 17.53 -3.21 19.96
N PHE A 338 17.83 -4.36 20.59
CA PHE A 338 19.11 -4.67 21.26
C PHE A 338 19.62 -6.07 20.89
N PRO A 339 20.03 -6.30 19.64
CA PRO A 339 20.44 -7.62 19.13
C PRO A 339 21.60 -8.25 19.93
N GLU A 340 22.50 -7.43 20.49
CA GLU A 340 23.66 -7.85 21.28
C GLU A 340 23.28 -8.62 22.56
N VAL A 341 22.04 -8.50 23.05
CA VAL A 341 21.55 -9.24 24.22
C VAL A 341 21.58 -10.75 23.98
N SER A 342 21.33 -11.19 22.75
CA SER A 342 21.39 -12.61 22.37
C SER A 342 22.74 -13.26 22.67
N LEU A 343 23.83 -12.48 22.71
CA LEU A 343 25.17 -12.98 22.98
C LEU A 343 25.36 -13.48 24.41
N GLN A 344 24.50 -13.04 25.34
CA GLN A 344 24.57 -13.39 26.76
C GLN A 344 23.93 -14.75 27.08
N PHE A 345 23.17 -15.33 26.13
CA PHE A 345 22.40 -16.56 26.32
C PHE A 345 22.89 -17.69 25.42
N ASP A 346 22.58 -18.94 25.82
CA ASP A 346 22.93 -20.14 25.06
C ASP A 346 22.01 -20.28 23.84
N VAL A 347 22.62 -20.24 22.66
CA VAL A 347 21.87 -20.29 21.39
C VAL A 347 21.34 -21.68 21.08
N GLY A 348 22.02 -22.74 21.52
CA GLY A 348 21.54 -24.10 21.35
C GLY A 348 20.26 -24.35 22.14
N GLU A 349 20.23 -23.95 23.41
CA GLU A 349 19.04 -24.05 24.25
C GLU A 349 17.89 -23.19 23.70
N THR A 350 18.19 -21.94 23.31
CA THR A 350 17.20 -21.02 22.72
C THR A 350 16.58 -21.59 21.44
N THR A 351 17.41 -22.12 20.55
CA THR A 351 16.96 -22.75 19.29
C THR A 351 16.06 -23.95 19.55
N LEU A 352 16.42 -24.78 20.53
CA LEU A 352 15.62 -25.95 20.89
C LEU A 352 14.24 -25.55 21.43
N MET A 353 14.16 -24.49 22.25
CA MET A 353 12.88 -23.96 22.74
C MET A 353 12.01 -23.45 21.58
N LEU A 354 12.58 -22.68 20.64
CA LEU A 354 11.87 -22.20 19.45
C LEU A 354 11.36 -23.35 18.57
N LEU A 355 12.19 -24.39 18.36
CA LEU A 355 11.80 -25.60 17.64
C LEU A 355 10.62 -26.33 18.31
N ASN A 356 10.60 -26.39 19.63
CA ASN A 356 9.49 -26.99 20.38
C ASN A 356 8.21 -26.15 20.26
N CYS A 357 8.31 -24.82 20.35
CA CYS A 357 7.17 -23.92 20.13
C CYS A 357 6.57 -24.12 18.72
N MET A 358 7.42 -24.18 17.70
CA MET A 358 6.98 -24.43 16.32
C MET A 358 6.34 -25.82 16.12
N ALA A 359 6.82 -26.84 16.84
CA ALA A 359 6.34 -28.21 16.69
C ALA A 359 4.97 -28.46 17.37
N ASN A 360 4.67 -27.77 18.47
CA ASN A 360 3.47 -28.02 19.29
C ASN A 360 2.16 -27.52 18.63
N VAL A 361 2.24 -26.60 17.67
CA VAL A 361 1.07 -26.06 16.95
C VAL A 361 0.63 -26.95 15.78
N GLY A 362 1.51 -27.82 15.28
CA GLY A 362 1.28 -28.63 14.08
C GLY A 362 0.37 -29.86 14.23
N VAL A 363 -0.32 -30.03 15.36
CA VAL A 363 -1.19 -31.20 15.62
C VAL A 363 -2.64 -30.97 15.14
N GLU A 364 -3.08 -29.71 14.98
CA GLU A 364 -4.44 -29.36 14.55
C GLU A 364 -4.45 -29.02 13.05
N GLY A 365 -5.10 -29.85 12.23
CA GLY A 365 -5.37 -29.55 10.82
C GLY A 365 -4.49 -30.32 9.83
N ARG A 366 -4.64 -31.64 9.76
CA ARG A 366 -4.05 -32.48 8.69
C ARG A 366 -5.01 -32.83 7.56
N ASP A 367 -6.24 -32.31 7.60
CA ASP A 367 -7.31 -32.66 6.66
C ASP A 367 -7.86 -31.41 5.95
N SER A 368 -7.16 -30.90 4.93
CA SER A 368 -7.83 -30.16 3.86
C SER A 368 -6.97 -30.07 2.59
N ASP A 369 -7.52 -30.66 1.52
CA ASP A 369 -7.17 -30.77 0.10
C ASP A 369 -6.37 -29.66 -0.66
N ASP A 370 -5.60 -28.75 -0.04
CA ASP A 370 -4.88 -27.68 -0.77
C ASP A 370 -3.34 -27.67 -0.60
N ASP A 371 -2.73 -28.87 -0.62
CA ASP A 371 -1.26 -29.07 -0.58
C ASP A 371 -0.47 -28.29 -1.66
N GLU A 372 -1.10 -27.89 -2.77
CA GLU A 372 -0.43 -27.08 -3.81
C GLU A 372 -0.34 -25.59 -3.43
N VAL A 373 -1.40 -25.05 -2.82
CA VAL A 373 -1.46 -23.65 -2.38
C VAL A 373 -0.52 -23.43 -1.20
N ALA A 374 -0.50 -24.35 -0.23
CA ALA A 374 0.41 -24.28 0.92
C ALA A 374 1.89 -24.29 0.51
N LEU A 375 2.25 -25.09 -0.51
CA LEU A 375 3.60 -25.11 -1.05
C LEU A 375 3.92 -23.81 -1.79
N LEU A 376 2.97 -23.28 -2.58
CA LEU A 376 3.13 -22.01 -3.26
C LEU A 376 3.35 -20.85 -2.27
N ASP A 377 2.59 -20.81 -1.17
CA ASP A 377 2.73 -19.79 -0.15
C ASP A 377 4.10 -19.89 0.54
N SER A 378 4.57 -21.11 0.86
CA SER A 378 5.93 -21.32 1.40
C SER A 378 7.03 -20.80 0.45
N LEU A 379 6.93 -21.04 -0.86
CA LEU A 379 7.91 -20.51 -1.83
C LEU A 379 7.87 -18.98 -1.97
N ARG A 380 6.74 -18.35 -1.65
CA ARG A 380 6.55 -16.90 -1.75
C ARG A 380 7.04 -16.19 -0.48
N GLU A 381 6.81 -16.77 0.69
CA GLU A 381 7.30 -16.26 1.97
C GLU A 381 8.82 -16.07 1.97
N ASP A 382 9.56 -16.99 1.32
CA ASP A 382 11.02 -16.91 1.15
C ASP A 382 11.51 -15.59 0.54
N TYR A 383 10.70 -14.91 -0.29
CA TYR A 383 11.10 -13.72 -1.06
C TYR A 383 10.34 -12.44 -0.73
N VAL A 384 9.13 -12.53 -0.18
CA VAL A 384 8.25 -11.37 0.03
C VAL A 384 8.32 -10.85 1.46
N VAL A 385 8.54 -11.72 2.44
CA VAL A 385 8.54 -11.35 3.85
C VAL A 385 9.95 -10.86 4.22
N PRO A 386 10.12 -9.64 4.77
CA PRO A 386 11.40 -9.23 5.34
C PRO A 386 11.80 -10.12 6.53
N LEU A 387 13.09 -10.26 6.82
CA LEU A 387 13.54 -10.98 8.01
C LEU A 387 12.93 -10.39 9.28
N GLY A 388 12.53 -11.25 10.21
CA GLY A 388 12.03 -10.82 11.51
C GLY A 388 10.62 -10.23 11.52
N CYS A 389 9.87 -10.35 10.42
CA CYS A 389 8.45 -10.00 10.37
C CYS A 389 7.57 -11.14 10.90
N THR A 390 6.61 -10.82 11.76
CA THR A 390 5.68 -11.78 12.36
C THR A 390 4.42 -11.95 11.50
N GLY A 391 4.01 -13.18 11.23
CA GLY A 391 2.84 -13.54 10.40
C GLY A 391 1.54 -13.72 11.21
N GLY A 392 1.56 -13.41 12.50
CA GLY A 392 0.40 -13.48 13.39
C GLY A 392 0.07 -14.88 13.93
N ASP A 393 0.82 -15.92 13.53
CA ASP A 393 0.78 -17.26 14.13
C ASP A 393 2.07 -17.58 14.89
N THR A 394 2.01 -18.50 15.85
CA THR A 394 3.16 -18.84 16.71
C THR A 394 4.38 -19.29 15.91
N VAL A 395 4.17 -20.02 14.80
CA VAL A 395 5.26 -20.55 13.97
C VAL A 395 6.00 -19.43 13.25
N SER A 396 5.29 -18.48 12.63
CA SER A 396 5.93 -17.33 11.99
C SER A 396 6.62 -16.43 13.00
N VAL A 397 6.05 -16.19 14.18
CA VAL A 397 6.68 -15.36 15.22
C VAL A 397 7.95 -16.04 15.74
N ALA A 398 7.92 -17.35 16.00
CA ALA A 398 9.12 -18.10 16.40
C ALA A 398 10.20 -18.12 15.30
N SER A 399 9.78 -18.22 14.04
CA SER A 399 10.67 -18.16 12.87
C SER A 399 11.32 -16.78 12.75
N ALA A 400 10.55 -15.71 12.93
CA ALA A 400 11.05 -14.33 12.97
C ALA A 400 12.08 -14.13 14.10
N VAL A 401 11.81 -14.66 15.30
CA VAL A 401 12.78 -14.64 16.41
C VAL A 401 14.06 -15.40 16.03
N LEU A 402 13.95 -16.58 15.41
CA LEU A 402 15.11 -17.34 14.96
C LEU A 402 15.93 -16.58 13.91
N GLU A 403 15.28 -15.95 12.94
CA GLU A 403 15.93 -15.11 11.93
C GLU A 403 16.71 -13.96 12.59
N LEU A 404 16.07 -13.23 13.50
CA LEU A 404 16.69 -12.13 14.24
C LEU A 404 17.87 -12.62 15.13
N LEU A 405 17.77 -13.82 15.71
CA LEU A 405 18.88 -14.42 16.49
C LEU A 405 20.10 -14.72 15.61
N VAL A 406 19.89 -15.32 14.44
CA VAL A 406 20.95 -15.62 13.47
C VAL A 406 21.50 -14.32 12.88
N GLU A 407 20.65 -13.33 12.63
CA GLU A 407 21.04 -12.03 12.11
C GLU A 407 21.94 -11.28 13.11
N ALA A 408 21.55 -11.24 14.38
CA ALA A 408 22.29 -10.65 15.48
C ALA A 408 23.65 -11.34 15.73
N SER A 409 23.70 -12.66 15.57
CA SER A 409 24.89 -13.46 15.89
C SER A 409 25.28 -14.46 14.78
N PRO A 410 25.74 -13.98 13.60
CA PRO A 410 26.01 -14.84 12.45
C PRO A 410 27.08 -15.91 12.72
N GLN A 411 28.02 -15.68 13.63
CA GLN A 411 29.03 -16.66 14.03
C GLN A 411 28.43 -17.92 14.69
N ARG A 412 27.20 -17.82 15.21
CA ARG A 412 26.50 -18.90 15.93
C ARG A 412 25.59 -19.73 15.02
N ILE A 413 25.49 -19.39 13.74
CA ILE A 413 24.71 -20.17 12.77
C ILE A 413 25.17 -21.63 12.69
N SER A 414 26.48 -21.89 12.86
CA SER A 414 27.03 -23.24 12.92
C SER A 414 26.44 -24.04 14.08
N VAL A 415 26.26 -23.44 15.25
CA VAL A 415 25.66 -24.09 16.44
C VAL A 415 24.20 -24.48 16.18
N ILE A 416 23.44 -23.59 15.54
CA ILE A 416 22.03 -23.82 15.17
C ILE A 416 21.93 -24.96 14.16
N VAL A 417 22.74 -24.92 13.10
CA VAL A 417 22.79 -25.98 12.08
C VAL A 417 23.25 -27.30 12.69
N CYS A 418 24.26 -27.30 13.57
CA CYS A 418 24.67 -28.51 14.29
C CYS A 418 23.52 -29.10 15.12
N ALA A 419 22.73 -28.26 15.80
CA ALA A 419 21.55 -28.72 16.53
C ALA A 419 20.52 -29.37 15.59
N LEU A 420 20.26 -28.76 14.43
CA LEU A 420 19.39 -29.35 13.40
C LEU A 420 19.94 -30.68 12.87
N CYS A 421 21.24 -30.78 12.57
CA CYS A 421 21.89 -32.01 12.12
C CYS A 421 21.90 -33.11 13.20
N ASN A 422 21.84 -32.75 14.49
CA ASN A 422 21.76 -33.73 15.57
C ASN A 422 20.36 -34.34 15.71
N CYS A 423 19.33 -33.71 15.14
CA CYS A 423 18.00 -34.31 15.02
C CYS A 423 17.93 -35.43 13.97
N CYS A 424 18.90 -35.52 13.05
CA CYS A 424 18.92 -36.50 11.96
C CYS A 424 20.36 -37.00 11.69
N ALA A 425 20.73 -38.14 12.28
CA ALA A 425 22.08 -38.71 12.13
C ALA A 425 22.22 -39.62 10.90
N SER A 426 21.11 -40.15 10.37
CA SER A 426 21.06 -41.03 9.21
C SER A 426 19.90 -40.70 8.28
N ALA A 427 19.89 -41.24 7.06
CA ALA A 427 18.78 -41.07 6.11
C ALA A 427 17.48 -41.65 6.69
N GLY A 428 17.56 -42.75 7.43
CA GLY A 428 16.42 -43.33 8.16
C GLY A 428 15.85 -42.38 9.23
N ASP A 429 16.71 -41.71 9.99
CA ASP A 429 16.28 -40.73 11.00
C ASP A 429 15.60 -39.52 10.35
N LEU A 430 16.16 -39.02 9.25
CA LEU A 430 15.57 -37.92 8.50
C LEU A 430 14.22 -38.31 7.87
N LEU A 431 14.08 -39.53 7.36
CA LEU A 431 12.79 -40.06 6.89
C LEU A 431 11.78 -40.18 8.03
N SER A 432 12.22 -40.56 9.23
CA SER A 432 11.36 -40.60 10.41
C SER A 432 10.90 -39.19 10.83
N LEU A 433 11.81 -38.21 10.76
CA LEU A 433 11.54 -36.82 11.07
C LEU A 433 10.53 -36.23 10.08
N LEU A 434 10.73 -36.44 8.76
CA LEU A 434 9.81 -36.08 7.68
C LEU A 434 8.37 -36.57 7.92
N ARG A 435 8.21 -37.75 8.53
CA ARG A 435 6.90 -38.33 8.85
C ARG A 435 6.31 -37.82 10.17
N SER A 436 7.11 -37.17 11.01
CA SER A 436 6.72 -36.66 12.32
C SER A 436 6.11 -35.26 12.25
N ALA A 437 5.41 -34.84 13.32
CA ALA A 437 4.91 -33.47 13.47
C ALA A 437 6.03 -32.42 13.58
N ARG A 438 7.26 -32.83 13.93
CA ARG A 438 8.42 -31.95 14.11
C ARG A 438 9.08 -31.51 12.80
N TRP A 439 8.71 -32.13 11.67
CA TRP A 439 9.29 -31.79 10.37
C TRP A 439 9.10 -30.33 9.97
N ARG A 440 7.90 -29.77 10.19
CA ARG A 440 7.64 -28.36 9.83
C ARG A 440 8.52 -27.40 10.63
N ALA A 441 8.67 -27.62 11.93
CA ALA A 441 9.57 -26.84 12.77
C ALA A 441 11.03 -26.94 12.27
N TRP A 442 11.50 -28.15 12.00
CA TRP A 442 12.86 -28.40 11.54
C TRP A 442 13.14 -27.77 10.15
N SER A 443 12.25 -27.98 9.18
CA SER A 443 12.39 -27.43 7.84
C SER A 443 12.31 -25.90 7.84
N THR A 444 11.40 -25.31 8.61
CA THR A 444 11.28 -23.85 8.76
C THR A 444 12.53 -23.26 9.40
N ALA A 445 13.09 -23.89 10.43
CA ALA A 445 14.34 -23.44 11.03
C ALA A 445 15.53 -23.47 10.06
N LEU A 446 15.63 -24.51 9.21
CA LEU A 446 16.64 -24.56 8.16
C LEU A 446 16.41 -23.45 7.12
N ARG A 447 15.16 -23.20 6.71
CA ARG A 447 14.82 -22.08 5.80
C ARG A 447 15.23 -20.73 6.39
N CYS A 448 14.96 -20.47 7.66
CA CYS A 448 15.39 -19.25 8.36
C CYS A 448 16.91 -19.06 8.27
N CYS A 449 17.69 -20.13 8.51
CA CYS A 449 19.15 -20.08 8.38
C CYS A 449 19.60 -19.76 6.94
N CYS A 450 18.94 -20.36 5.93
CA CYS A 450 19.22 -20.06 4.52
C CYS A 450 18.88 -18.61 4.17
N ARG A 451 17.73 -18.09 4.60
CA ARG A 451 17.28 -16.71 4.31
C ARG A 451 18.22 -15.66 4.90
N VAL A 452 18.65 -15.84 6.15
CA VAL A 452 19.61 -14.91 6.79
C VAL A 452 20.98 -14.92 6.09
N CYS A 453 21.43 -16.10 5.64
CA CYS A 453 22.63 -16.21 4.81
C CYS A 453 22.47 -15.49 3.46
N GLU A 454 21.34 -15.71 2.77
CA GLU A 454 21.05 -15.08 1.48
C GLU A 454 21.02 -13.55 1.60
N GLU A 455 20.40 -12.99 2.64
CA GLU A 455 20.39 -11.54 2.89
C GLU A 455 21.80 -10.98 3.09
N LYS A 456 22.67 -11.74 3.77
CA LYS A 456 24.10 -11.41 3.91
C LYS A 456 24.94 -11.75 2.67
N LYS A 457 24.32 -12.16 1.57
CA LYS A 457 24.94 -12.55 0.30
C LYS A 457 25.97 -13.68 0.46
N MET A 458 25.69 -14.61 1.37
CA MET A 458 26.49 -15.80 1.61
C MET A 458 25.63 -17.05 1.41
N SER A 459 26.25 -18.17 1.05
CA SER A 459 25.58 -19.46 1.05
C SER A 459 25.66 -20.12 2.42
N LEU A 460 24.60 -20.82 2.83
CA LEU A 460 24.62 -21.60 4.07
C LEU A 460 25.69 -22.70 4.00
N VAL A 461 25.83 -23.34 2.85
CA VAL A 461 26.82 -24.42 2.61
C VAL A 461 28.26 -23.89 2.69
N ASP A 462 28.51 -22.69 2.19
CA ASP A 462 29.84 -22.08 2.25
C ASP A 462 30.16 -21.52 3.64
N SER A 463 29.14 -21.15 4.41
CA SER A 463 29.29 -20.59 5.76
C SER A 463 29.42 -21.68 6.83
N VAL A 464 28.84 -22.87 6.61
CA VAL A 464 28.76 -23.97 7.59
C VAL A 464 29.14 -25.31 6.93
N PRO A 465 30.39 -25.79 7.10
CA PRO A 465 30.89 -27.03 6.49
C PRO A 465 30.09 -28.30 6.86
N GLU A 466 29.42 -28.31 8.01
CA GLU A 466 28.56 -29.40 8.46
C GLU A 466 27.38 -29.64 7.51
N VAL A 467 26.89 -28.61 6.82
CA VAL A 467 25.81 -28.76 5.83
C VAL A 467 26.28 -29.63 4.67
N GLN A 468 27.46 -29.34 4.12
CA GLN A 468 28.04 -30.12 3.02
C GLN A 468 28.35 -31.56 3.43
N SER A 469 28.92 -31.75 4.61
CA SER A 469 29.43 -33.05 5.05
C SER A 469 28.37 -33.96 5.68
N ARG A 470 27.35 -33.40 6.34
CA ARG A 470 26.32 -34.18 7.06
C ARG A 470 24.93 -34.09 6.44
N LEU A 471 24.50 -32.93 5.93
CA LEU A 471 23.11 -32.73 5.51
C LEU A 471 22.85 -33.03 4.03
N LEU A 472 23.66 -32.47 3.13
CA LEU A 472 23.50 -32.67 1.68
C LEU A 472 23.54 -34.15 1.25
N PRO A 473 24.44 -35.01 1.81
CA PRO A 473 24.45 -36.43 1.46
C PRO A 473 23.14 -37.14 1.82
N LEU A 474 22.55 -36.80 2.98
CA LEU A 474 21.29 -37.39 3.44
C LEU A 474 20.12 -37.00 2.53
N PHE A 475 20.07 -35.74 2.09
CA PHE A 475 19.08 -35.28 1.11
C PHE A 475 19.24 -36.00 -0.23
N ALA A 476 20.48 -36.14 -0.72
CA ALA A 476 20.75 -36.83 -1.98
C ALA A 476 20.39 -38.33 -1.91
N GLU A 477 20.76 -39.01 -0.82
CA GLU A 477 20.44 -40.43 -0.58
C GLU A 477 18.93 -40.66 -0.53
N LEU A 478 18.20 -39.88 0.26
CA LEU A 478 16.74 -39.98 0.34
C LEU A 478 16.05 -39.71 -1.00
N LEU A 479 16.52 -38.70 -1.75
CA LEU A 479 15.99 -38.47 -3.08
C LEU A 479 16.23 -39.73 -3.93
N CYS A 480 17.45 -40.29 -3.95
CA CYS A 480 17.82 -41.51 -4.68
C CYS A 480 16.97 -42.76 -4.38
N GLU A 481 16.62 -43.02 -3.10
CA GLU A 481 15.98 -44.27 -2.65
C GLU A 481 14.46 -44.40 -2.91
N GLY A 482 13.84 -43.47 -3.63
CA GLY A 482 12.43 -43.60 -4.03
C GLY A 482 11.43 -43.19 -2.93
N THR A 483 11.72 -42.08 -2.23
CA THR A 483 10.80 -41.44 -1.29
C THR A 483 9.45 -41.07 -1.91
N MET A 484 8.41 -40.91 -1.07
CA MET A 484 7.12 -40.38 -1.53
C MET A 484 7.32 -39.04 -2.25
N LEU A 485 6.52 -38.81 -3.31
CA LEU A 485 6.66 -37.64 -4.19
C LEU A 485 6.56 -36.32 -3.41
N SER A 486 5.69 -36.23 -2.41
CA SER A 486 5.55 -35.05 -1.54
C SER A 486 6.82 -34.75 -0.73
N SER A 487 7.45 -35.76 -0.14
CA SER A 487 8.72 -35.60 0.57
C SER A 487 9.85 -35.19 -0.37
N ALA A 488 9.87 -35.72 -1.59
CA ALA A 488 10.87 -35.34 -2.60
C ALA A 488 10.75 -33.87 -3.01
N VAL A 489 9.52 -33.33 -3.09
CA VAL A 489 9.27 -31.93 -3.40
C VAL A 489 9.92 -31.01 -2.36
N GLU A 490 9.66 -31.26 -1.08
CA GLU A 490 10.20 -30.46 0.03
C GLU A 490 11.72 -30.61 0.16
N LEU A 491 12.27 -31.81 -0.08
CA LEU A 491 13.71 -32.05 -0.07
C LEU A 491 14.44 -31.28 -1.19
N ILE A 492 13.88 -31.24 -2.41
CA ILE A 492 14.47 -30.45 -3.50
C ILE A 492 14.41 -28.95 -3.19
N ASP A 493 13.30 -28.47 -2.63
CA ASP A 493 13.16 -27.07 -2.21
C ASP A 493 14.23 -26.70 -1.17
N LEU A 494 14.34 -27.46 -0.08
CA LEU A 494 15.34 -27.22 0.97
C LEU A 494 16.77 -27.33 0.44
N LEU A 495 17.07 -28.34 -0.38
CA LEU A 495 18.40 -28.50 -0.95
C LEU A 495 18.75 -27.33 -1.87
N SER A 496 17.82 -26.87 -2.69
CA SER A 496 18.04 -25.69 -3.53
C SER A 496 18.27 -24.42 -2.71
N LEU A 497 17.59 -24.24 -1.56
CA LEU A 497 17.81 -23.12 -0.63
C LEU A 497 19.21 -23.16 0.00
N THR A 498 19.68 -24.33 0.42
CA THR A 498 21.02 -24.46 1.03
C THR A 498 22.16 -24.08 0.07
N LEU A 499 21.95 -24.26 -1.24
CA LEU A 499 22.92 -23.98 -2.30
C LEU A 499 22.83 -22.55 -2.87
N VAL A 500 21.87 -21.74 -2.44
CA VAL A 500 21.74 -20.34 -2.89
C VAL A 500 23.04 -19.59 -2.63
N GLY A 501 23.56 -18.87 -3.63
CA GLY A 501 24.76 -18.03 -3.50
C GLY A 501 26.08 -18.79 -3.31
N THR A 502 26.11 -20.12 -3.50
CA THR A 502 27.36 -20.88 -3.30
C THR A 502 28.42 -20.55 -4.35
N THR A 503 29.67 -20.65 -3.93
CA THR A 503 30.89 -20.53 -4.76
C THR A 503 31.44 -21.89 -5.21
N GLN A 504 30.80 -23.00 -4.81
CA GLN A 504 31.28 -24.35 -5.09
C GLN A 504 30.69 -24.92 -6.39
N THR A 505 31.40 -24.76 -7.51
CA THR A 505 30.96 -25.24 -8.84
C THR A 505 30.61 -26.74 -8.86
N GLN A 506 31.40 -27.59 -8.18
CA GLN A 506 31.17 -29.03 -8.15
C GLN A 506 29.82 -29.41 -7.54
N LEU A 507 29.42 -28.75 -6.45
CA LEU A 507 28.11 -28.98 -5.82
C LEU A 507 26.96 -28.54 -6.74
N CYS A 508 27.10 -27.40 -7.43
CA CYS A 508 26.11 -26.96 -8.41
C CYS A 508 25.95 -27.97 -9.55
N THR A 509 27.06 -28.50 -10.09
CA THR A 509 27.02 -29.51 -11.17
C THR A 509 26.40 -30.83 -10.71
N ALA A 510 26.74 -31.28 -9.50
CA ALA A 510 26.14 -32.48 -8.90
C ALA A 510 24.64 -32.29 -8.69
N PHE A 511 24.23 -31.11 -8.21
CA PHE A 511 22.81 -30.80 -8.02
C PHE A 511 22.04 -30.78 -9.34
N LEU A 512 22.58 -30.15 -10.40
CA LEU A 512 21.97 -30.18 -11.73
C LEU A 512 21.81 -31.62 -12.25
N SER A 513 22.81 -32.49 -12.05
CA SER A 513 22.71 -33.91 -12.44
C SER A 513 21.65 -34.68 -11.66
N LEU A 514 21.48 -34.35 -10.36
CA LEU A 514 20.45 -34.93 -9.50
C LEU A 514 19.06 -34.50 -9.97
N LEU A 515 18.87 -33.22 -10.29
CA LEU A 515 17.62 -32.69 -10.82
C LEU A 515 17.29 -33.32 -12.18
N ASP A 516 18.28 -33.50 -13.06
CA ASP A 516 18.10 -34.13 -14.37
C ASP A 516 17.62 -35.59 -14.23
N GLY A 517 18.29 -36.37 -13.37
CA GLY A 517 17.89 -37.75 -13.07
C GLY A 517 16.48 -37.84 -12.50
N ARG A 518 16.10 -36.95 -11.57
CA ARG A 518 14.75 -36.89 -10.99
C ARG A 518 13.69 -36.53 -12.03
N PHE A 519 13.98 -35.53 -12.86
CA PHE A 519 13.06 -35.10 -13.91
C PHE A 519 12.78 -36.21 -14.93
N LEU A 520 13.83 -36.94 -15.36
CA LEU A 520 13.72 -38.08 -16.28
C LEU A 520 12.94 -39.26 -15.70
N CYS A 521 13.21 -39.64 -14.44
CA CYS A 521 12.50 -40.72 -13.75
C CYS A 521 10.99 -40.43 -13.65
N CYS A 522 10.60 -39.18 -13.41
CA CYS A 522 9.20 -38.79 -13.35
C CYS A 522 8.52 -38.77 -14.74
N GLY A 523 9.21 -38.32 -15.79
CA GLY A 523 8.68 -38.27 -17.16
C GLY A 523 8.50 -39.65 -17.81
N ALA A 524 9.31 -40.65 -17.44
CA ALA A 524 9.20 -42.01 -17.97
C ALA A 524 7.95 -42.76 -17.48
N CYS A 525 7.44 -42.43 -16.29
CA CYS A 525 6.25 -43.05 -15.70
C CYS A 525 4.91 -42.62 -16.34
N CYS A 526 4.92 -41.71 -17.31
CA CYS A 526 3.72 -41.17 -17.95
C CYS A 526 3.12 -42.06 -19.07
N LYS A 527 3.78 -43.17 -19.45
CA LYS A 527 3.34 -43.99 -20.60
C LYS A 527 2.34 -45.10 -20.25
N ASP A 528 2.16 -45.43 -18.97
CA ASP A 528 1.25 -46.51 -18.54
C ASP A 528 -0.05 -45.93 -17.97
N GLY A 529 -1.09 -45.94 -18.79
CA GLY A 529 -2.40 -45.34 -18.52
C GLY A 529 -3.30 -46.17 -17.62
N ASP A 530 -3.07 -46.14 -16.30
CA ASP A 530 -4.02 -46.65 -15.30
C ASP A 530 -4.70 -45.50 -14.56
N ALA A 531 -5.80 -45.01 -15.13
CA ALA A 531 -6.69 -44.01 -14.57
C ALA A 531 -7.63 -44.61 -13.51
N ASN A 532 -7.10 -44.94 -12.33
CA ASN A 532 -7.89 -45.17 -11.11
C ASN A 532 -7.72 -44.01 -10.13
N GLU A 533 -8.57 -43.85 -9.11
CA GLU A 533 -8.50 -42.75 -8.11
C GLU A 533 -7.11 -42.60 -7.44
N LYS A 534 -6.37 -43.71 -7.26
CA LYS A 534 -4.95 -43.69 -6.80
C LYS A 534 -3.98 -43.06 -7.81
N GLY A 535 -4.34 -43.01 -9.10
CA GLY A 535 -3.62 -42.34 -10.18
C GLY A 535 -3.73 -40.82 -10.11
N SER A 536 -4.85 -40.26 -9.63
CA SER A 536 -5.04 -38.80 -9.51
C SER A 536 -4.04 -38.17 -8.52
N HIS A 537 -3.88 -38.77 -7.33
CA HIS A 537 -2.89 -38.30 -6.34
C HIS A 537 -1.44 -38.46 -6.81
N ARG A 538 -1.13 -39.53 -7.57
CA ARG A 538 0.22 -39.72 -8.15
C ARG A 538 0.53 -38.68 -9.23
N LEU A 539 -0.43 -38.37 -10.10
CA LEU A 539 -0.30 -37.34 -11.14
C LEU A 539 -0.12 -35.94 -10.53
N SER A 540 -0.87 -35.61 -9.46
CA SER A 540 -0.69 -34.36 -8.71
C SER A 540 0.70 -34.27 -8.06
N GLY A 541 1.14 -35.32 -7.36
CA GLY A 541 2.48 -35.37 -6.76
C GLY A 541 3.62 -35.27 -7.79
N GLN A 542 3.44 -35.85 -8.98
CA GLN A 542 4.40 -35.75 -10.08
C GLN A 542 4.49 -34.31 -10.61
N SER A 543 3.35 -33.66 -10.84
CA SER A 543 3.32 -32.28 -11.34
C SER A 543 4.01 -31.30 -10.37
N LYS A 544 3.80 -31.46 -9.06
CA LYS A 544 4.48 -30.67 -8.02
C LYS A 544 6.00 -30.86 -8.04
N LEU A 545 6.45 -32.10 -8.16
CA LEU A 545 7.87 -32.42 -8.20
C LEU A 545 8.56 -31.83 -9.44
N LEU A 546 7.93 -31.92 -10.62
CA LEU A 546 8.44 -31.31 -11.84
C LEU A 546 8.50 -29.77 -11.72
N SER A 547 7.50 -29.17 -11.09
CA SER A 547 7.42 -27.71 -10.85
C SER A 547 8.57 -27.23 -9.97
N ILE A 548 8.77 -27.85 -8.81
CA ILE A 548 9.87 -27.49 -7.91
C ILE A 548 11.24 -27.79 -8.52
N SER A 549 11.38 -28.85 -9.31
CA SER A 549 12.66 -29.15 -9.99
C SER A 549 13.07 -28.02 -10.94
N VAL A 550 12.13 -27.50 -11.72
CA VAL A 550 12.37 -26.37 -12.61
C VAL A 550 12.62 -25.08 -11.82
N TYR A 551 11.90 -24.85 -10.71
CA TYR A 551 12.13 -23.72 -9.82
C TYR A 551 13.49 -23.78 -9.12
N ALA A 552 13.97 -24.97 -8.78
CA ALA A 552 15.30 -25.15 -8.20
C ALA A 552 16.41 -24.76 -9.19
N VAL A 553 16.24 -25.05 -10.50
CA VAL A 553 17.14 -24.57 -11.55
C VAL A 553 17.10 -23.05 -11.65
N HIS A 554 15.91 -22.45 -11.62
CA HIS A 554 15.75 -20.99 -11.54
C HIS A 554 16.53 -20.40 -10.36
N ARG A 555 16.27 -20.89 -9.15
CA ARG A 555 16.88 -20.41 -7.90
C ARG A 555 18.39 -20.54 -7.95
N LEU A 556 18.91 -21.68 -8.42
CA LEU A 556 20.34 -21.90 -8.61
C LEU A 556 20.95 -20.87 -9.56
N LEU A 557 20.41 -20.73 -10.78
CA LEU A 557 21.02 -19.89 -11.82
C LEU A 557 20.86 -18.38 -11.56
N SER A 558 19.70 -17.96 -11.03
CA SER A 558 19.43 -16.54 -10.75
C SER A 558 20.20 -16.00 -9.54
N ARG A 559 20.56 -16.87 -8.59
CA ARG A 559 21.28 -16.53 -7.36
C ARG A 559 22.70 -17.11 -7.32
N CYS A 560 23.22 -17.58 -8.45
CA CYS A 560 24.58 -18.11 -8.55
C CYS A 560 25.59 -16.96 -8.37
N ASP A 561 26.68 -17.21 -7.63
CA ASP A 561 27.73 -16.20 -7.48
C ASP A 561 28.41 -15.92 -8.82
N ARG A 562 28.67 -14.63 -9.10
CA ARG A 562 29.24 -14.15 -10.38
C ARG A 562 30.53 -14.87 -10.78
N SER A 563 31.33 -15.33 -9.81
CA SER A 563 32.59 -16.04 -10.07
C SER A 563 32.42 -17.41 -10.74
N ILE A 564 31.25 -18.06 -10.57
CA ILE A 564 31.02 -19.42 -11.06
C ILE A 564 29.87 -19.55 -12.07
N VAL A 565 29.07 -18.48 -12.31
CA VAL A 565 27.91 -18.51 -13.21
C VAL A 565 28.26 -19.12 -14.57
N GLU A 566 29.36 -18.69 -15.20
CA GLU A 566 29.75 -19.16 -16.52
C GLU A 566 30.00 -20.68 -16.54
N ALA A 567 30.67 -21.21 -15.51
CA ALA A 567 30.96 -22.64 -15.40
C ALA A 567 29.69 -23.47 -15.13
N VAL A 568 28.78 -22.96 -14.30
CA VAL A 568 27.51 -23.63 -14.00
C VAL A 568 26.56 -23.60 -15.21
N VAL A 569 26.50 -22.47 -15.92
CA VAL A 569 25.74 -22.34 -17.17
C VAL A 569 26.29 -23.28 -18.24
N ALA A 570 27.61 -23.41 -18.36
CA ALA A 570 28.22 -24.35 -19.31
C ALA A 570 27.90 -25.82 -18.98
N ALA A 571 27.69 -26.16 -17.70
CA ALA A 571 27.26 -27.47 -17.27
C ALA A 571 25.73 -27.70 -17.36
N CYS A 572 24.96 -26.63 -17.54
CA CYS A 572 23.50 -26.67 -17.67
C CYS A 572 23.11 -26.67 -19.14
N ASP A 573 22.36 -27.68 -19.60
CA ASP A 573 21.72 -27.63 -20.92
C ASP A 573 20.54 -26.65 -20.87
N VAL A 574 20.83 -25.36 -21.11
CA VAL A 574 19.86 -24.26 -21.04
C VAL A 574 18.68 -24.49 -21.99
N CYS A 575 18.92 -25.03 -23.18
CA CYS A 575 17.88 -25.32 -24.16
C CYS A 575 16.94 -26.44 -23.67
N LEU A 576 17.49 -27.52 -23.14
CA LEU A 576 16.71 -28.62 -22.56
C LEU A 576 15.89 -28.17 -21.36
N TRP A 577 16.51 -27.43 -20.43
CA TRP A 577 15.81 -26.91 -19.26
C TRP A 577 14.74 -25.87 -19.62
N LEU A 578 14.92 -25.10 -20.69
CA LEU A 578 13.87 -24.22 -21.19
C LEU A 578 12.68 -25.03 -21.72
N GLN A 579 12.92 -26.07 -22.52
CA GLN A 579 11.86 -26.95 -23.01
C GLN A 579 11.06 -27.57 -21.85
N ARG A 580 11.76 -28.05 -20.81
CA ARG A 580 11.16 -28.61 -19.59
C ARG A 580 10.35 -27.58 -18.82
N SER A 581 10.86 -26.36 -18.69
CA SER A 581 10.19 -25.27 -18.00
C SER A 581 8.91 -24.84 -18.72
N LEU A 582 8.94 -24.74 -20.04
CA LEU A 582 7.76 -24.46 -20.87
C LEU A 582 6.73 -25.60 -20.78
N PHE A 583 7.17 -26.86 -20.74
CA PHE A 583 6.30 -28.01 -20.56
C PHE A 583 5.59 -27.99 -19.20
N VAL A 584 6.33 -27.75 -18.11
CA VAL A 584 5.76 -27.60 -16.77
C VAL A 584 4.77 -26.45 -16.74
N LEU A 585 5.15 -25.28 -17.26
CA LEU A 585 4.30 -24.11 -17.34
C LEU A 585 3.00 -24.36 -18.12
N ALA A 586 3.06 -25.13 -19.22
CA ALA A 586 1.90 -25.51 -20.03
C ALA A 586 0.92 -26.46 -19.31
N SER A 587 1.34 -27.15 -18.25
CA SER A 587 0.54 -28.17 -17.54
C SER A 587 -0.65 -27.63 -16.72
N GLY A 588 -0.75 -26.31 -16.48
CA GLY A 588 -2.00 -25.68 -16.00
C GLY A 588 -2.25 -25.69 -14.49
N GLY A 589 -1.24 -25.88 -13.64
CA GLY A 589 -1.38 -25.71 -12.17
C GLY A 589 -0.91 -24.32 -11.68
N PRO A 590 -1.50 -23.73 -10.62
CA PRO A 590 -0.98 -22.52 -9.99
C PRO A 590 0.52 -22.58 -9.64
N LEU A 591 0.98 -23.69 -9.05
CA LEU A 591 2.39 -23.89 -8.70
C LEU A 591 3.26 -24.00 -9.95
N ALA A 592 2.80 -24.76 -10.95
CA ALA A 592 3.51 -24.97 -12.20
C ALA A 592 3.68 -23.66 -12.98
N VAL A 593 2.66 -22.78 -12.93
CA VAL A 593 2.72 -21.46 -13.54
C VAL A 593 3.72 -20.55 -12.84
N TYR A 594 3.68 -20.49 -11.51
CA TYR A 594 4.64 -19.70 -10.72
C TYR A 594 6.08 -20.17 -10.97
N CYS A 595 6.35 -21.46 -10.75
CA CYS A 595 7.67 -22.06 -10.88
C CYS A 595 8.22 -21.98 -12.32
N GLY A 596 7.39 -22.34 -13.29
CA GLY A 596 7.76 -22.37 -14.70
C GLY A 596 8.04 -20.98 -15.25
N ALA A 597 7.25 -19.97 -14.90
CA ALA A 597 7.45 -18.61 -15.41
C ALA A 597 8.77 -17.98 -14.92
N TYR A 598 9.12 -18.16 -13.64
CA TYR A 598 10.41 -17.70 -13.11
C TYR A 598 11.60 -18.38 -13.77
N ALA A 599 11.52 -19.70 -13.98
CA ALA A 599 12.56 -20.46 -14.67
C ALA A 599 12.71 -20.07 -16.13
N VAL A 600 11.62 -19.95 -16.88
CA VAL A 600 11.64 -19.47 -18.27
C VAL A 600 12.27 -18.08 -18.34
N GLY A 601 11.88 -17.15 -17.45
CA GLY A 601 12.47 -15.82 -17.41
C GLY A 601 13.98 -15.82 -17.16
N THR A 602 14.47 -16.70 -16.28
CA THR A 602 15.90 -16.80 -15.96
C THR A 602 16.69 -17.45 -17.10
N LEU A 603 16.19 -18.55 -17.65
CA LEU A 603 16.85 -19.25 -18.75
C LEU A 603 16.92 -18.36 -19.99
N LEU A 604 15.87 -17.60 -20.30
CA LEU A 604 15.87 -16.63 -21.42
C LEU A 604 16.73 -15.39 -21.14
N SER A 605 16.99 -15.05 -19.88
CA SER A 605 17.96 -13.99 -19.56
C SER A 605 19.41 -14.44 -19.81
N ILE A 606 19.70 -15.74 -19.68
CA ILE A 606 21.02 -16.34 -19.90
C ILE A 606 21.24 -16.62 -21.39
N ALA A 607 20.26 -17.24 -22.04
CA ALA A 607 20.23 -17.50 -23.47
C ALA A 607 18.99 -16.82 -24.07
N PRO A 608 19.09 -15.57 -24.55
CA PRO A 608 17.95 -14.88 -25.15
C PRO A 608 17.56 -15.51 -26.49
N ARG A 609 16.30 -15.32 -26.91
CA ARG A 609 15.76 -15.66 -28.25
C ARG A 609 15.65 -17.15 -28.60
N ILE A 610 16.04 -18.08 -27.72
CA ILE A 610 15.90 -19.53 -27.96
C ILE A 610 14.45 -20.05 -27.78
N ALA A 611 13.51 -19.21 -27.33
CA ALA A 611 12.10 -19.57 -27.19
C ALA A 611 11.45 -19.96 -28.54
N SER A 612 11.97 -19.43 -29.65
CA SER A 612 11.49 -19.72 -31.01
C SER A 612 11.66 -21.18 -31.43
N HIS A 613 12.53 -21.93 -30.77
CA HIS A 613 12.70 -23.37 -30.99
C HIS A 613 11.50 -24.20 -30.50
N PHE A 614 10.65 -23.66 -29.62
CA PHE A 614 9.54 -24.38 -29.00
C PHE A 614 8.20 -23.63 -29.10
N PRO A 615 7.72 -23.29 -30.32
CA PRO A 615 6.59 -22.37 -30.51
C PRO A 615 5.28 -22.90 -29.91
N SER A 616 4.97 -24.18 -30.09
CA SER A 616 3.74 -24.79 -29.56
C SER A 616 3.71 -24.82 -28.02
N LEU A 617 4.86 -25.08 -27.39
CA LEU A 617 5.00 -25.08 -25.93
C LEU A 617 4.94 -23.65 -25.37
N ALA A 618 5.58 -22.68 -26.01
CA ALA A 618 5.49 -21.27 -25.62
C ALA A 618 4.05 -20.75 -25.63
N VAL A 619 3.28 -21.12 -26.65
CA VAL A 619 1.87 -20.77 -26.77
C VAL A 619 1.03 -21.44 -25.68
N ALA A 620 1.19 -22.75 -25.47
CA ALA A 620 0.46 -23.47 -24.42
C ALA A 620 0.81 -22.97 -23.01
N ALA A 621 2.08 -22.62 -22.77
CA ALA A 621 2.56 -22.00 -21.55
C ALA A 621 1.90 -20.65 -21.28
N MET A 622 1.77 -19.79 -22.30
CA MET A 622 1.04 -18.53 -22.17
C MET A 622 -0.45 -18.75 -21.90
N ASP A 623 -1.10 -19.67 -22.62
CA ASP A 623 -2.50 -19.99 -22.40
C ASP A 623 -2.76 -20.52 -20.97
N SER A 624 -1.81 -21.28 -20.42
CA SER A 624 -1.81 -21.71 -19.02
C SER A 624 -1.61 -20.55 -18.04
N ALA A 625 -0.61 -19.70 -18.26
CA ALA A 625 -0.32 -18.57 -17.37
C ALA A 625 -1.49 -17.57 -17.29
N CYS A 626 -2.19 -17.33 -18.40
CA CYS A 626 -3.39 -16.50 -18.42
C CYS A 626 -4.55 -17.12 -17.65
N ARG A 627 -4.73 -18.45 -17.74
CA ARG A 627 -5.74 -19.15 -16.93
C ARG A 627 -5.42 -19.02 -15.45
N HIS A 628 -4.18 -19.08 -15.01
CA HIS A 628 -3.82 -19.02 -13.58
C HIS A 628 -3.29 -17.66 -13.11
N CYS A 629 -3.66 -16.55 -13.78
CA CYS A 629 -3.17 -15.22 -13.43
C CYS A 629 -3.72 -14.64 -12.11
N ALA A 630 -4.65 -15.35 -11.45
CA ALA A 630 -5.22 -14.97 -10.15
C ALA A 630 -4.25 -15.21 -8.97
N LEU A 631 -3.05 -15.73 -9.24
CA LEU A 631 -1.98 -15.79 -8.26
C LEU A 631 -1.60 -14.39 -7.79
N PRO A 632 -1.20 -14.21 -6.52
CA PRO A 632 -0.59 -12.97 -6.06
C PRO A 632 0.65 -12.64 -6.91
N ASP A 633 0.79 -11.37 -7.27
CA ASP A 633 1.79 -10.88 -8.26
C ASP A 633 1.66 -11.49 -9.67
N GLY A 634 0.63 -12.29 -9.94
CA GLY A 634 0.42 -13.00 -11.20
C GLY A 634 0.37 -12.07 -12.41
N SER A 635 -0.13 -10.83 -12.24
CA SER A 635 -0.13 -9.86 -13.33
C SER A 635 1.29 -9.44 -13.76
N THR A 636 2.19 -9.23 -12.81
CA THR A 636 3.59 -8.88 -13.08
C THR A 636 4.37 -10.08 -13.63
N LEU A 637 4.10 -11.29 -13.11
CA LEU A 637 4.68 -12.55 -13.58
C LEU A 637 4.32 -12.80 -15.05
N VAL A 638 3.04 -12.69 -15.39
CA VAL A 638 2.53 -12.86 -16.75
C VAL A 638 3.07 -11.78 -17.69
N ALA A 639 3.15 -10.52 -17.24
CA ALA A 639 3.74 -9.43 -18.02
C ALA A 639 5.22 -9.69 -18.36
N ARG A 640 6.00 -10.17 -17.38
CA ARG A 640 7.42 -10.54 -17.56
C ARG A 640 7.56 -11.74 -18.48
N LEU A 641 6.76 -12.78 -18.30
CA LEU A 641 6.76 -13.96 -19.15
C LEU A 641 6.46 -13.60 -20.60
N LEU A 642 5.41 -12.82 -20.85
CA LEU A 642 5.07 -12.32 -22.17
C LEU A 642 6.22 -11.47 -22.77
N ALA A 643 6.91 -10.66 -21.96
CA ALA A 643 8.05 -9.88 -22.43
C ALA A 643 9.20 -10.78 -22.88
N CYS A 644 9.54 -11.79 -22.08
CA CYS A 644 10.63 -12.73 -22.38
C CYS A 644 10.33 -13.60 -23.61
N LEU A 645 9.12 -14.13 -23.72
CA LEU A 645 8.72 -14.98 -24.85
C LEU A 645 8.53 -14.21 -26.15
N CYS A 646 8.30 -12.89 -26.07
CA CYS A 646 8.20 -12.03 -27.24
C CYS A 646 9.50 -11.25 -27.53
N ASP A 647 10.63 -11.59 -26.92
CA ASP A 647 11.95 -11.12 -27.35
C ASP A 647 12.49 -12.02 -28.46
N HIS A 648 12.84 -11.44 -29.61
CA HIS A 648 13.04 -12.17 -30.86
C HIS A 648 13.84 -11.38 -31.91
N GLU A 649 14.37 -12.10 -32.91
CA GLU A 649 15.01 -11.49 -34.09
C GLU A 649 14.01 -11.12 -35.20
N GLU A 650 14.42 -10.34 -36.21
CA GLU A 650 13.55 -9.94 -37.32
C GLU A 650 12.91 -11.10 -38.09
N SER A 651 13.54 -12.27 -38.11
CA SER A 651 13.04 -13.49 -38.75
C SER A 651 11.94 -14.21 -37.96
N GLU A 652 11.77 -13.88 -36.68
CA GLU A 652 10.95 -14.63 -35.72
C GLU A 652 9.70 -13.86 -35.27
N CYS A 653 9.39 -12.73 -35.91
CA CYS A 653 8.30 -11.86 -35.47
C CYS A 653 6.89 -12.51 -35.62
N THR A 654 6.77 -13.68 -36.27
CA THR A 654 5.52 -14.48 -36.37
C THR A 654 5.09 -15.09 -35.04
N LEU A 655 6.00 -15.73 -34.30
CA LEU A 655 5.68 -16.35 -33.00
C LEU A 655 5.27 -15.28 -31.98
N ALA A 656 6.02 -14.19 -31.90
CA ALA A 656 5.69 -13.07 -31.01
C ALA A 656 4.32 -12.47 -31.32
N SER A 657 3.95 -12.39 -32.61
CA SER A 657 2.63 -11.91 -33.04
C SER A 657 1.52 -12.89 -32.67
N GLU A 658 1.74 -14.21 -32.81
CA GLU A 658 0.77 -15.24 -32.40
C GLU A 658 0.53 -15.21 -30.88
N LEU A 659 1.60 -15.17 -30.07
CA LEU A 659 1.52 -15.09 -28.62
C LEU A 659 0.72 -13.87 -28.17
N LEU A 660 1.02 -12.70 -28.76
CA LEU A 660 0.34 -11.46 -28.44
C LEU A 660 -1.14 -11.50 -28.84
N ALA A 661 -1.45 -12.02 -30.03
CA ALA A 661 -2.83 -12.16 -30.51
C ALA A 661 -3.66 -13.07 -29.60
N ARG A 662 -3.10 -14.21 -29.14
CA ARG A 662 -3.77 -15.09 -28.18
C ARG A 662 -3.98 -14.41 -26.84
N PHE A 663 -2.95 -13.76 -26.30
CA PHE A 663 -3.05 -13.03 -25.03
C PHE A 663 -4.15 -11.96 -25.07
N ILE A 664 -4.19 -11.17 -26.15
CA ILE A 664 -5.22 -10.16 -26.40
C ILE A 664 -6.61 -10.79 -26.50
N SER A 665 -6.73 -11.93 -27.20
CA SER A 665 -7.99 -12.67 -27.29
C SER A 665 -8.50 -13.05 -25.89
N GLN A 666 -7.62 -13.49 -24.99
CA GLN A 666 -8.00 -13.83 -23.62
C GLN A 666 -8.35 -12.59 -22.78
N CYS A 667 -7.65 -11.47 -22.95
CA CYS A 667 -8.00 -10.20 -22.29
C CYS A 667 -9.41 -9.69 -22.68
N ARG A 668 -9.90 -10.05 -23.87
CA ARG A 668 -11.23 -9.68 -24.37
C ARG A 668 -12.34 -10.61 -23.90
N GLN A 669 -12.01 -11.79 -23.36
CA GLN A 669 -13.02 -12.71 -22.83
C GLN A 669 -13.54 -12.21 -21.49
N ALA A 670 -14.87 -12.28 -21.30
CA ALA A 670 -15.50 -12.00 -20.02
C ALA A 670 -15.09 -13.08 -19.01
N SER A 671 -14.18 -12.74 -18.09
CA SER A 671 -13.70 -13.64 -17.04
C SER A 671 -13.46 -12.86 -15.75
N PRO A 672 -13.55 -13.49 -14.56
CA PRO A 672 -13.23 -12.83 -13.28
C PRO A 672 -11.76 -12.39 -13.19
N ARG A 673 -10.92 -12.86 -14.10
CA ARG A 673 -9.48 -12.60 -14.18
C ARG A 673 -9.13 -11.47 -15.16
N ARG A 674 -10.12 -10.91 -15.87
CA ARG A 674 -9.95 -9.91 -16.93
C ARG A 674 -9.12 -8.72 -16.46
N ALA A 675 -9.42 -8.13 -15.30
CA ALA A 675 -8.69 -6.98 -14.78
C ALA A 675 -7.18 -7.27 -14.56
N LEU A 676 -6.82 -8.46 -14.09
CA LEU A 676 -5.43 -8.86 -13.90
C LEU A 676 -4.70 -9.05 -15.24
N LEU A 677 -5.36 -9.64 -16.23
CA LEU A 677 -4.82 -9.77 -17.59
C LEU A 677 -4.65 -8.40 -18.27
N LEU A 678 -5.63 -7.50 -18.10
CA LEU A 678 -5.57 -6.11 -18.59
C LEU A 678 -4.45 -5.31 -17.91
N ARG A 679 -4.21 -5.53 -16.62
CA ARG A 679 -3.05 -4.99 -15.90
C ARG A 679 -1.74 -5.55 -16.45
N SER A 680 -1.67 -6.86 -16.70
CA SER A 680 -0.50 -7.54 -17.26
C SER A 680 -0.11 -7.01 -18.64
N ILE A 681 -1.08 -6.84 -19.56
CA ILE A 681 -0.79 -6.28 -20.90
C ILE A 681 -0.36 -4.82 -20.80
N SER A 682 -0.91 -4.06 -19.85
CA SER A 682 -0.52 -2.67 -19.63
C SER A 682 0.91 -2.56 -19.11
N ASP A 683 1.28 -3.38 -18.12
CA ASP A 683 2.66 -3.49 -17.62
C ASP A 683 3.64 -3.93 -18.73
N ASN A 684 3.28 -4.96 -19.51
CA ASN A 684 4.10 -5.44 -20.63
C ASN A 684 4.30 -4.34 -21.69
N THR A 685 3.22 -3.65 -22.07
CA THR A 685 3.25 -2.59 -23.09
C THR A 685 4.05 -1.39 -22.62
N LEU A 686 3.97 -1.02 -21.34
CA LEU A 686 4.80 0.02 -20.74
C LEU A 686 6.28 -0.38 -20.77
N CYS A 687 6.62 -1.59 -20.32
CA CYS A 687 8.00 -2.08 -20.33
C CYS A 687 8.58 -2.10 -21.75
N PHE A 688 7.80 -2.61 -22.71
CA PHE A 688 8.15 -2.64 -24.12
C PHE A 688 8.37 -1.24 -24.70
N SER A 689 7.47 -0.29 -24.38
CA SER A 689 7.56 1.10 -24.86
C SER A 689 8.78 1.81 -24.28
N ARG A 690 9.06 1.66 -22.98
CA ARG A 690 10.27 2.20 -22.35
C ARG A 690 11.54 1.61 -22.97
N LEU A 691 11.57 0.30 -23.23
CA LEU A 691 12.69 -0.36 -23.90
C LEU A 691 12.92 0.24 -25.29
N CYS A 692 11.85 0.46 -26.07
CA CYS A 692 11.94 1.10 -27.38
C CYS A 692 12.55 2.50 -27.30
N LEU A 693 12.10 3.32 -26.34
CA LEU A 693 12.60 4.69 -26.16
C LEU A 693 14.09 4.73 -25.74
N ARG A 694 14.49 3.86 -24.80
CA ARG A 694 15.90 3.72 -24.39
C ARG A 694 16.79 3.28 -25.56
N LYS A 695 16.39 2.22 -26.26
CA LYS A 695 17.14 1.68 -27.40
C LYS A 695 17.26 2.66 -28.56
N GLN A 696 16.27 3.52 -28.76
CA GLN A 696 16.35 4.58 -29.75
C GLN A 696 17.39 5.66 -29.39
N LYS A 697 17.53 6.01 -28.11
CA LYS A 697 18.59 6.90 -27.63
C LYS A 697 19.97 6.30 -27.85
N GLU A 698 20.14 5.03 -27.51
CA GLU A 698 21.40 4.29 -27.71
C GLU A 698 21.74 4.18 -29.21
N PHE A 699 20.75 3.95 -30.08
CA PHE A 699 20.94 3.93 -31.53
C PHE A 699 21.40 5.29 -32.08
N ALA A 700 20.88 6.40 -31.56
CA ALA A 700 21.35 7.74 -31.90
C ALA A 700 22.81 8.02 -31.47
N GLN A 701 23.38 7.18 -30.59
CA GLN A 701 24.75 7.25 -30.08
C GLN A 701 25.71 6.25 -30.75
N ASN A 702 25.33 5.64 -31.89
CA ASN A 702 26.13 4.69 -32.68
C ASN A 702 26.48 3.37 -31.96
N GLU A 703 25.60 2.83 -31.12
CA GLU A 703 25.73 1.45 -30.60
C GLU A 703 24.95 0.44 -31.47
N ASN A 704 25.49 -0.77 -31.64
CA ASN A 704 24.82 -1.88 -32.35
C ASN A 704 23.60 -2.36 -31.55
N VAL A 705 22.45 -1.73 -31.78
CA VAL A 705 21.20 -2.04 -31.09
C VAL A 705 20.31 -2.92 -31.98
N HIS A 706 20.04 -4.15 -31.53
CA HIS A 706 19.19 -5.12 -32.23
C HIS A 706 17.79 -5.24 -31.57
N MET A 707 16.77 -4.62 -32.18
CA MET A 707 15.34 -4.80 -31.88
C MET A 707 14.57 -5.02 -33.19
N CYS A 708 13.59 -5.95 -33.27
CA CYS A 708 12.76 -6.15 -34.48
C CYS A 708 11.96 -4.84 -34.77
N GLN A 709 12.47 -4.01 -35.70
CA GLN A 709 11.80 -2.76 -36.06
C GLN A 709 10.48 -3.00 -36.80
N ARG A 710 10.40 -4.13 -37.52
CA ARG A 710 9.22 -4.55 -38.32
C ARG A 710 7.97 -4.77 -37.49
N CYS A 711 8.09 -5.29 -36.26
CA CYS A 711 6.93 -5.65 -35.43
C CYS A 711 6.58 -4.63 -34.35
N THR A 712 7.42 -3.61 -34.12
CA THR A 712 7.18 -2.65 -33.03
C THR A 712 5.84 -1.93 -33.18
N LEU A 713 5.56 -1.38 -34.37
CA LEU A 713 4.31 -0.68 -34.65
C LEU A 713 3.10 -1.63 -34.60
N PRO A 714 3.11 -2.79 -35.30
CA PRO A 714 2.05 -3.79 -35.19
C PRO A 714 1.72 -4.19 -33.75
N ARG A 715 2.74 -4.45 -32.91
CA ARG A 715 2.54 -4.82 -31.50
C ARG A 715 1.83 -3.71 -30.71
N LEU A 716 2.30 -2.47 -30.82
CA LEU A 716 1.64 -1.33 -30.15
C LEU A 716 0.20 -1.14 -30.63
N THR A 717 -0.05 -1.22 -31.94
CA THR A 717 -1.41 -1.09 -32.49
C THR A 717 -2.36 -2.21 -32.07
N GLN A 718 -1.85 -3.40 -31.75
CA GLN A 718 -2.64 -4.51 -31.22
C GLN A 718 -2.92 -4.36 -29.71
N CYS A 719 -1.93 -3.91 -28.94
CA CYS A 719 -2.03 -3.75 -27.48
C CYS A 719 -2.91 -2.56 -27.09
N LEU A 720 -2.74 -1.41 -27.74
CA LEU A 720 -3.36 -0.14 -27.35
C LEU A 720 -4.89 -0.22 -27.23
N PRO A 721 -5.65 -0.83 -28.17
CA PRO A 721 -7.09 -0.97 -28.02
C PRO A 721 -7.52 -1.70 -26.74
N VAL A 722 -6.72 -2.65 -26.26
CA VAL A 722 -7.00 -3.40 -25.03
C VAL A 722 -6.68 -2.55 -23.80
N VAL A 723 -5.57 -1.80 -23.83
CA VAL A 723 -5.19 -0.86 -22.76
C VAL A 723 -6.23 0.26 -22.65
N THR A 724 -6.74 0.79 -23.77
CA THR A 724 -7.81 1.80 -23.77
C THR A 724 -9.15 1.22 -23.30
N LEU A 725 -9.48 -0.04 -23.64
CA LEU A 725 -10.66 -0.71 -23.09
C LEU A 725 -10.57 -0.83 -21.56
N PHE A 726 -9.38 -1.13 -21.02
CA PHE A 726 -9.18 -1.20 -19.58
C PHE A 726 -9.59 0.12 -18.91
N THR A 727 -9.22 1.28 -19.48
CA THR A 727 -9.60 2.60 -18.94
C THR A 727 -11.11 2.90 -18.92
N ALA A 728 -11.90 2.24 -19.76
CA ALA A 728 -13.33 2.53 -19.96
C ALA A 728 -14.26 1.56 -19.23
N ASP A 729 -13.91 0.27 -19.21
CA ASP A 729 -14.79 -0.79 -18.69
C ASP A 729 -14.39 -1.30 -17.29
N ASP A 730 -13.10 -1.24 -16.91
CA ASP A 730 -12.55 -2.04 -15.79
C ASP A 730 -11.46 -1.33 -14.94
N ALA A 731 -11.09 -0.07 -15.21
CA ALA A 731 -10.04 0.68 -14.50
C ALA A 731 -10.63 1.61 -13.40
N PRO A 732 -9.91 1.81 -12.27
CA PRO A 732 -10.30 1.19 -11.01
C PRO A 732 -10.37 2.18 -9.84
N HIS A 733 -11.00 1.76 -8.74
CA HIS A 733 -10.99 2.44 -7.45
C HIS A 733 -9.58 2.55 -6.78
N ASP A 734 -8.48 2.30 -7.51
CA ASP A 734 -7.10 2.29 -7.00
C ASP A 734 -6.11 3.19 -7.78
N GLU A 735 -5.26 3.90 -7.03
CA GLU A 735 -4.30 4.87 -7.59
C GLU A 735 -3.13 4.23 -8.35
N ALA A 736 -2.76 2.98 -8.04
CA ALA A 736 -1.59 2.34 -8.63
C ALA A 736 -1.86 1.96 -10.10
N THR A 737 -3.02 1.37 -10.37
CA THR A 737 -3.42 1.01 -11.73
C THR A 737 -3.67 2.27 -12.59
N THR A 738 -4.25 3.33 -12.01
CA THR A 738 -4.44 4.61 -12.70
C THR A 738 -3.12 5.22 -13.17
N ARG A 739 -2.08 5.20 -12.32
CA ARG A 739 -0.73 5.63 -12.70
C ARG A 739 -0.14 4.73 -13.78
N LEU A 740 -0.24 3.41 -13.64
CA LEU A 740 0.24 2.46 -14.65
C LEU A 740 -0.33 2.76 -16.05
N LEU A 741 -1.66 2.92 -16.15
CA LEU A 741 -2.34 3.21 -17.41
C LEU A 741 -1.87 4.54 -18.01
N SER A 742 -1.74 5.57 -17.18
CA SER A 742 -1.25 6.89 -17.60
C SER A 742 0.17 6.80 -18.18
N HIS A 743 1.09 6.13 -17.47
CA HIS A 743 2.46 5.92 -17.94
C HIS A 743 2.50 5.06 -19.22
N CYS A 744 1.70 3.99 -19.29
CA CYS A 744 1.64 3.10 -20.44
C CYS A 744 1.19 3.82 -21.72
N LEU A 745 0.10 4.58 -21.63
CA LEU A 745 -0.42 5.35 -22.75
C LEU A 745 0.54 6.46 -23.18
N ALA A 746 1.15 7.18 -22.22
CA ALA A 746 2.16 8.20 -22.51
C ALA A 746 3.41 7.62 -23.18
N ALA A 747 3.94 6.50 -22.67
CA ALA A 747 5.12 5.85 -23.24
C ALA A 747 4.84 5.31 -24.65
N SER A 748 3.67 4.71 -24.88
CA SER A 748 3.27 4.19 -26.18
C SER A 748 3.10 5.30 -27.22
N ALA A 749 2.41 6.39 -26.84
CA ALA A 749 2.31 7.59 -27.65
C ALA A 749 3.71 8.13 -27.99
N SER A 750 4.62 8.10 -27.02
CA SER A 750 5.98 8.58 -27.22
C SER A 750 6.74 7.78 -28.28
N VAL A 751 6.61 6.45 -28.27
CA VAL A 751 7.22 5.58 -29.29
C VAL A 751 6.64 5.85 -30.69
N LEU A 752 5.32 5.99 -30.81
CA LEU A 752 4.66 6.26 -32.10
C LEU A 752 5.15 7.58 -32.71
N VAL A 753 5.24 8.63 -31.89
CA VAL A 753 5.74 9.94 -32.30
C VAL A 753 7.22 9.87 -32.65
N SER A 754 8.05 9.21 -31.84
CA SER A 754 9.50 9.13 -32.09
C SER A 754 9.87 8.47 -33.43
N ARG A 755 8.94 7.73 -34.05
CA ARG A 755 9.09 7.04 -35.34
C ARG A 755 8.42 7.79 -36.51
N ASP A 756 7.95 9.01 -36.29
CA ASP A 756 7.20 9.81 -37.26
C ASP A 756 5.94 9.12 -37.83
N VAL A 757 5.35 8.20 -37.06
CA VAL A 757 4.11 7.52 -37.45
C VAL A 757 2.93 8.15 -36.70
N ILE A 758 2.22 9.05 -37.38
CA ILE A 758 0.99 9.66 -36.86
C ILE A 758 -0.20 8.81 -37.30
N VAL A 759 -0.77 8.03 -36.38
CA VAL A 759 -2.03 7.30 -36.60
C VAL A 759 -3.15 8.02 -35.84
N SER A 760 -3.84 8.96 -36.49
CA SER A 760 -4.84 9.82 -35.84
C SER A 760 -5.83 9.04 -34.99
N ASP A 761 -6.41 7.96 -35.55
CA ASP A 761 -7.39 7.12 -34.88
C ASP A 761 -6.89 6.51 -33.55
N VAL A 762 -5.60 6.17 -33.48
CA VAL A 762 -4.97 5.62 -32.27
C VAL A 762 -4.79 6.71 -31.22
N PHE A 763 -4.32 7.89 -31.61
CA PHE A 763 -4.18 9.02 -30.68
C PHE A 763 -5.54 9.51 -30.18
N ASP A 764 -6.58 9.50 -31.02
CA ASP A 764 -7.95 9.86 -30.63
C ASP A 764 -8.52 8.86 -29.61
N SER A 765 -8.31 7.56 -29.83
CA SER A 765 -8.70 6.51 -28.89
C SER A 765 -7.96 6.63 -27.54
N VAL A 766 -6.64 6.81 -27.57
CA VAL A 766 -5.81 7.01 -26.37
C VAL A 766 -6.20 8.29 -25.63
N GLY A 767 -6.50 9.35 -26.37
CA GLY A 767 -6.93 10.62 -25.82
C GLY A 767 -8.28 10.55 -25.12
N SER A 768 -9.25 9.87 -25.74
CA SER A 768 -10.56 9.59 -25.14
C SER A 768 -10.42 8.75 -23.86
N ALA A 769 -9.58 7.71 -23.90
CA ALA A 769 -9.27 6.85 -22.76
C ALA A 769 -8.70 7.64 -21.56
N LEU A 770 -7.70 8.49 -21.78
CA LEU A 770 -7.13 9.34 -20.72
C LEU A 770 -8.15 10.35 -20.17
N THR A 771 -9.03 10.88 -21.03
CA THR A 771 -10.11 11.78 -20.62
C THR A 771 -11.12 11.08 -19.72
N ALA A 772 -11.51 9.84 -20.06
CA ALA A 772 -12.38 9.00 -19.23
C ALA A 772 -11.70 8.63 -17.90
N LEU A 773 -10.43 8.20 -17.94
CA LEU A 773 -9.62 7.87 -16.76
C LEU A 773 -9.51 9.05 -15.80
N PHE A 774 -9.30 10.26 -16.32
CA PHE A 774 -9.24 11.48 -15.52
C PHE A 774 -10.58 11.76 -14.83
N ARG A 775 -11.70 11.75 -15.56
CA ARG A 775 -13.04 11.99 -14.98
C ARG A 775 -13.37 10.98 -13.89
N SER A 776 -13.08 9.71 -14.13
CA SER A 776 -13.26 8.64 -13.15
C SER A 776 -12.43 8.90 -11.88
N SER A 777 -11.13 9.19 -12.05
CA SER A 777 -10.22 9.46 -10.93
C SER A 777 -10.61 10.68 -10.09
N VAL A 778 -11.22 11.70 -10.72
CA VAL A 778 -11.77 12.86 -10.03
C VAL A 778 -13.02 12.47 -9.22
N GLY A 779 -13.90 11.66 -9.79
CA GLY A 779 -15.08 11.13 -9.10
C GLY A 779 -14.72 10.31 -7.85
N GLU A 780 -13.71 9.46 -7.95
CA GLU A 780 -13.16 8.62 -6.87
C GLU A 780 -12.27 9.38 -5.88
N ARG A 781 -12.02 10.68 -6.10
CA ARG A 781 -11.17 11.54 -5.25
C ARG A 781 -9.74 11.02 -5.07
N HIS A 782 -9.15 10.45 -6.13
CA HIS A 782 -7.76 10.04 -6.14
C HIS A 782 -6.80 11.19 -5.81
N SER A 783 -5.60 10.86 -5.33
CA SER A 783 -4.58 11.84 -4.97
C SER A 783 -4.25 12.77 -6.14
N SER A 784 -3.96 14.01 -5.80
CA SER A 784 -3.55 15.04 -6.74
C SER A 784 -2.28 14.67 -7.52
N SER A 785 -1.39 13.86 -6.92
CA SER A 785 -0.24 13.29 -7.63
C SER A 785 -0.69 12.42 -8.80
N THR A 786 -1.61 11.48 -8.55
CA THR A 786 -2.15 10.59 -9.58
C THR A 786 -2.87 11.36 -10.68
N LEU A 787 -3.71 12.33 -10.32
CA LEU A 787 -4.39 13.21 -11.27
C LEU A 787 -3.41 14.03 -12.12
N SER A 788 -2.33 14.57 -11.53
CA SER A 788 -1.32 15.31 -12.27
C SER A 788 -0.54 14.44 -13.26
N THR A 789 -0.30 13.17 -12.95
CA THR A 789 0.31 12.19 -13.85
C THR A 789 -0.59 11.90 -15.06
N ILE A 790 -1.91 11.82 -14.85
CA ILE A 790 -2.87 11.66 -15.96
C ILE A 790 -2.81 12.88 -16.89
N VAL A 791 -2.79 14.11 -16.35
CA VAL A 791 -2.70 15.33 -17.19
C VAL A 791 -1.36 15.42 -17.93
N ALA A 792 -0.27 14.99 -17.31
CA ALA A 792 1.01 14.87 -18.00
C ALA A 792 0.94 13.88 -19.17
N ALA A 793 0.30 12.72 -18.97
CA ALA A 793 0.05 11.76 -20.04
C ALA A 793 -0.83 12.34 -21.17
N MET A 794 -1.89 13.08 -20.83
CA MET A 794 -2.73 13.80 -21.81
C MET A 794 -1.91 14.81 -22.61
N SER A 795 -0.98 15.51 -21.96
CA SER A 795 -0.09 16.48 -22.61
C SER A 795 0.86 15.81 -23.61
N VAL A 796 1.43 14.65 -23.26
CA VAL A 796 2.27 13.85 -24.17
C VAL A 796 1.49 13.40 -25.41
N VAL A 797 0.27 12.93 -25.22
CA VAL A 797 -0.61 12.48 -26.31
C VAL A 797 -1.02 13.66 -27.21
N ALA A 798 -1.33 14.82 -26.62
CA ALA A 798 -1.65 16.04 -27.35
C ALA A 798 -0.46 16.59 -28.16
N LEU A 799 0.78 16.42 -27.68
CA LEU A 799 1.99 16.75 -28.46
C LEU A 799 2.17 15.81 -29.66
N GLY A 800 1.71 14.55 -29.56
CA GLY A 800 1.73 13.59 -30.66
C GLY A 800 0.63 13.79 -31.69
N CYS A 801 -0.57 14.19 -31.26
CA CYS A 801 -1.69 14.56 -32.12
C CYS A 801 -2.27 15.93 -31.70
N PRO A 802 -1.72 17.05 -32.20
CA PRO A 802 -2.15 18.39 -31.82
C PRO A 802 -3.62 18.72 -32.15
N ALA A 803 -4.26 17.96 -33.05
CA ALA A 803 -5.69 18.12 -33.36
C ALA A 803 -6.59 17.87 -32.13
N LEU A 804 -6.13 17.10 -31.14
CA LEU A 804 -6.83 16.88 -29.87
C LEU A 804 -7.03 18.16 -29.04
N LEU A 805 -6.24 19.19 -29.31
CA LEU A 805 -6.31 20.52 -28.67
C LEU A 805 -7.24 21.50 -29.40
N ASP A 806 -7.73 21.16 -30.59
CA ASP A 806 -8.64 22.00 -31.37
C ASP A 806 -10.07 22.00 -30.80
N GLY A 807 -10.42 20.97 -30.02
CA GLY A 807 -11.68 20.90 -29.27
C GLY A 807 -11.53 21.26 -27.79
N THR A 808 -12.64 21.59 -27.13
CA THR A 808 -12.70 21.85 -25.68
C THR A 808 -12.66 20.58 -24.82
N GLY A 809 -12.62 19.37 -25.43
CA GLY A 809 -12.76 18.10 -24.74
C GLY A 809 -11.69 17.82 -23.67
N MET A 810 -10.42 17.68 -24.09
CA MET A 810 -9.32 17.37 -23.16
C MET A 810 -9.02 18.52 -22.19
N THR A 811 -8.84 19.73 -22.74
CA THR A 811 -8.51 20.92 -21.94
C THR A 811 -9.66 21.24 -20.98
N GLY A 812 -10.91 21.16 -21.45
CA GLY A 812 -12.08 21.45 -20.64
C GLY A 812 -12.27 20.47 -19.47
N VAL A 813 -11.92 19.20 -19.64
CA VAL A 813 -11.98 18.22 -18.56
C VAL A 813 -10.96 18.51 -17.46
N VAL A 814 -9.77 19.01 -17.80
CA VAL A 814 -8.81 19.45 -16.78
C VAL A 814 -9.29 20.74 -16.11
N LEU A 815 -9.85 21.67 -16.87
CA LEU A 815 -10.39 22.94 -16.35
C LEU A 815 -11.56 22.73 -15.40
N SER A 816 -12.37 21.67 -15.55
CA SER A 816 -13.46 21.37 -14.61
C SER A 816 -12.99 21.07 -13.19
N LEU A 817 -11.70 20.78 -12.96
CA LEU A 817 -11.15 20.69 -11.61
C LEU A 817 -11.15 22.02 -10.87
N PHE A 818 -11.11 23.14 -11.59
CA PHE A 818 -10.85 24.47 -11.05
C PHE A 818 -12.12 25.34 -10.99
N THR A 819 -13.30 24.73 -11.13
CA THR A 819 -14.60 25.40 -10.90
C THR A 819 -14.86 25.62 -9.40
N ASP A 820 -15.88 26.42 -9.06
CA ASP A 820 -16.19 26.88 -7.69
C ASP A 820 -16.01 25.78 -6.62
N GLY A 821 -15.07 26.01 -5.69
CA GLY A 821 -14.75 25.11 -4.58
C GLY A 821 -13.35 24.48 -4.61
N PHE A 822 -12.56 24.67 -5.67
CA PHE A 822 -11.16 24.23 -5.71
C PHE A 822 -10.27 25.08 -4.79
N ASP A 823 -9.79 24.48 -3.69
CA ASP A 823 -8.87 25.12 -2.76
C ASP A 823 -7.44 24.58 -2.95
N PRO A 824 -6.55 25.33 -3.62
CA PRO A 824 -5.16 24.93 -3.83
C PRO A 824 -4.36 24.82 -2.51
N SER A 825 -4.92 25.23 -1.36
CA SER A 825 -4.26 25.13 -0.05
C SER A 825 -4.43 23.78 0.64
N LYS A 826 -5.35 22.91 0.19
CA LYS A 826 -5.70 21.65 0.89
C LYS A 826 -4.96 20.41 0.40
N GLY A 827 -4.27 20.47 -0.74
CA GLY A 827 -3.58 19.33 -1.31
C GLY A 827 -2.13 19.19 -0.83
N LYS A 828 -1.87 18.24 0.09
CA LYS A 828 -0.48 17.85 0.40
C LYS A 828 0.11 17.09 -0.79
N GLY A 829 1.31 17.45 -1.24
CA GLY A 829 2.06 16.71 -2.27
C GLY A 829 1.59 16.90 -3.72
N VAL A 830 0.83 17.96 -4.02
CA VAL A 830 0.28 18.19 -5.36
C VAL A 830 1.37 18.68 -6.33
N ASN A 831 1.42 18.10 -7.52
CA ASN A 831 2.27 18.56 -8.61
C ASN A 831 1.50 19.49 -9.56
N TYR A 832 1.38 20.75 -9.16
CA TYR A 832 0.60 21.76 -9.90
C TYR A 832 1.16 22.13 -11.28
N VAL A 833 2.45 21.86 -11.52
CA VAL A 833 3.08 22.05 -12.83
C VAL A 833 2.40 21.19 -13.89
N GLY A 834 2.04 19.94 -13.56
CA GLY A 834 1.37 19.02 -14.48
C GLY A 834 -0.01 19.48 -14.94
N TYR A 835 -0.79 20.10 -14.04
CA TYR A 835 -2.11 20.63 -14.40
C TYR A 835 -2.06 21.84 -15.34
N CYS A 836 -0.96 22.59 -15.35
CA CYS A 836 -0.81 23.80 -16.14
C CYS A 836 -0.24 23.52 -17.54
N LEU A 837 0.38 22.35 -17.77
CA LEU A 837 0.99 21.99 -19.05
C LEU A 837 -0.06 21.88 -20.18
N LEU A 838 -1.13 21.11 -19.99
CA LEU A 838 -2.16 20.93 -21.02
C LEU A 838 -2.87 22.26 -21.42
N PRO A 839 -3.28 23.13 -20.47
CA PRO A 839 -3.76 24.48 -20.79
C PRO A 839 -2.76 25.32 -21.58
N ALA A 840 -1.46 25.27 -21.23
CA ALA A 840 -0.42 26.00 -21.96
C ALA A 840 -0.28 25.51 -23.40
N LEU A 841 -0.28 24.18 -23.63
CA LEU A 841 -0.26 23.59 -24.98
C LEU A 841 -1.49 24.01 -25.81
N SER A 842 -2.67 24.07 -25.18
CA SER A 842 -3.90 24.56 -25.81
C SER A 842 -3.77 26.02 -26.26
N CYS A 843 -3.17 26.88 -25.43
CA CYS A 843 -2.90 28.28 -25.75
C CYS A 843 -1.87 28.45 -26.88
N ILE A 844 -0.88 27.56 -26.97
CA ILE A 844 0.05 27.53 -28.10
C ILE A 844 -0.70 27.17 -29.39
N ARG A 845 -1.50 26.09 -29.38
CA ARG A 845 -2.24 25.64 -30.56
C ARG A 845 -3.27 26.67 -31.04
N ASN A 846 -4.01 27.26 -30.11
CA ASN A 846 -5.19 28.09 -30.36
C ASN A 846 -5.13 29.42 -29.58
N PRO A 847 -4.28 30.39 -29.99
CA PRO A 847 -4.13 31.66 -29.26
C PRO A 847 -5.41 32.51 -29.23
N ARG A 848 -6.36 32.27 -30.16
CA ARG A 848 -7.71 32.88 -30.15
C ARG A 848 -8.54 32.52 -28.93
N GLN A 849 -8.17 31.47 -28.19
CA GLN A 849 -8.79 31.16 -26.89
C GLN A 849 -8.69 32.32 -25.90
N LEU A 850 -7.74 33.25 -26.08
CA LEU A 850 -7.62 34.47 -25.28
C LEU A 850 -8.94 35.25 -25.21
N ASP A 851 -9.73 35.31 -26.29
CA ASP A 851 -11.01 36.02 -26.31
C ASP A 851 -12.04 35.35 -25.38
N GLY A 852 -12.06 34.01 -25.37
CA GLY A 852 -12.90 33.22 -24.46
C GLY A 852 -12.44 33.28 -23.00
N ILE A 853 -11.13 33.32 -22.77
CA ILE A 853 -10.52 33.50 -21.43
C ILE A 853 -10.89 34.88 -20.88
N ALA A 854 -10.73 35.93 -21.69
CA ALA A 854 -11.05 37.31 -21.32
C ALA A 854 -12.56 37.49 -21.05
N ALA A 855 -13.42 36.90 -21.87
CA ALA A 855 -14.87 36.90 -21.64
C ALA A 855 -15.26 36.21 -20.32
N GLY A 856 -14.57 35.11 -19.97
CA GLY A 856 -14.74 34.42 -18.69
C GLY A 856 -14.28 35.23 -17.48
N MET A 857 -13.15 35.91 -17.60
CA MET A 857 -12.63 36.80 -16.56
C MET A 857 -13.50 38.03 -16.32
N ALA A 858 -14.23 38.51 -17.35
CA ALA A 858 -15.14 39.64 -17.27
C ALA A 858 -16.53 39.30 -16.68
N GLY A 859 -16.83 38.03 -16.39
CA GLY A 859 -18.10 37.60 -15.78
C GLY A 859 -19.33 37.66 -16.70
N ALA A 860 -19.15 37.59 -18.02
CA ALA A 860 -20.25 37.59 -18.97
C ALA A 860 -21.16 36.34 -18.80
N PRO A 861 -22.50 36.45 -18.94
CA PRO A 861 -23.39 35.31 -18.82
C PRO A 861 -23.05 34.25 -19.89
N PRO A 862 -23.08 32.96 -19.54
CA PRO A 862 -22.74 31.90 -20.48
C PRO A 862 -23.69 31.96 -21.67
N ALA A 863 -23.14 32.06 -22.88
CA ALA A 863 -23.92 31.81 -24.09
C ALA A 863 -24.53 30.40 -23.96
N SER A 864 -25.82 30.27 -24.33
CA SER A 864 -26.72 29.17 -23.95
C SER A 864 -26.33 27.77 -24.41
N ASP A 865 -25.17 27.58 -25.04
CA ASP A 865 -24.63 26.28 -25.43
C ASP A 865 -23.13 26.20 -25.11
N GLY A 866 -22.77 25.78 -23.89
CA GLY A 866 -21.47 25.14 -23.62
C GLY A 866 -20.44 25.82 -22.69
N ALA A 867 -20.83 26.74 -21.79
CA ALA A 867 -19.86 27.53 -21.01
C ALA A 867 -19.85 27.35 -19.46
N PRO A 868 -19.56 26.15 -18.91
CA PRO A 868 -19.06 26.01 -17.53
C PRO A 868 -17.53 26.20 -17.43
N LEU A 869 -16.81 26.30 -18.55
CA LEU A 869 -15.33 26.31 -18.60
C LEU A 869 -14.69 27.70 -18.44
N SER A 870 -15.45 28.79 -18.62
CA SER A 870 -14.94 30.17 -18.61
C SER A 870 -14.54 30.66 -17.21
N VAL A 871 -15.13 30.07 -16.15
CA VAL A 871 -14.92 30.45 -14.74
C VAL A 871 -13.62 29.87 -14.14
N ALA A 872 -13.07 28.81 -14.75
CA ALA A 872 -11.88 28.10 -14.26
C ALA A 872 -10.54 28.78 -14.63
N TRP A 873 -10.49 29.49 -15.75
CA TRP A 873 -9.28 30.13 -16.27
C TRP A 873 -8.59 31.14 -15.34
N PRO A 874 -9.31 32.03 -14.61
CA PRO A 874 -8.69 32.91 -13.62
C PRO A 874 -7.81 32.16 -12.60
N VAL A 875 -8.31 31.02 -12.10
CA VAL A 875 -7.61 30.20 -11.10
C VAL A 875 -6.40 29.51 -11.73
N VAL A 876 -6.55 28.97 -12.93
CA VAL A 876 -5.48 28.28 -13.66
C VAL A 876 -4.35 29.24 -14.05
N LEU A 877 -4.66 30.45 -14.51
CA LEU A 877 -3.64 31.47 -14.84
C LEU A 877 -2.85 31.93 -13.61
N GLY A 878 -3.54 32.12 -12.48
CA GLY A 878 -2.90 32.46 -11.21
C GLY A 878 -1.97 31.34 -10.72
N LEU A 879 -2.44 30.11 -10.80
CA LEU A 879 -1.68 28.91 -10.44
C LEU A 879 -0.47 28.71 -11.36
N TRP A 880 -0.68 28.77 -12.68
CA TRP A 880 0.38 28.64 -13.69
C TRP A 880 1.51 29.63 -13.44
N SER A 881 1.19 30.90 -13.21
CA SER A 881 2.18 31.95 -12.90
C SER A 881 2.93 31.68 -11.59
N SER A 882 2.26 31.06 -10.61
CA SER A 882 2.86 30.73 -9.30
C SER A 882 3.83 29.54 -9.36
N VAL A 883 3.61 28.60 -10.29
CA VAL A 883 4.36 27.33 -10.36
C VAL A 883 5.40 27.29 -11.47
N ALA A 884 5.30 28.19 -12.46
CA ALA A 884 6.26 28.32 -13.56
C ALA A 884 7.74 28.36 -13.13
N PRO A 885 8.15 29.02 -12.02
CA PRO A 885 9.55 29.05 -11.59
C PRO A 885 10.14 27.69 -11.21
N PHE A 886 9.29 26.68 -10.99
CA PHE A 886 9.69 25.35 -10.55
C PHE A 886 9.51 24.26 -11.62
N ALA A 887 9.08 24.66 -12.82
CA ALA A 887 9.04 23.76 -13.96
C ALA A 887 10.45 23.31 -14.35
N ASP A 888 10.58 22.11 -14.94
CA ASP A 888 11.84 21.70 -15.55
C ASP A 888 12.13 22.55 -16.80
N HIS A 889 13.32 22.37 -17.37
CA HIS A 889 13.76 23.13 -18.54
C HIS A 889 12.79 23.02 -19.73
N PHE A 890 12.24 21.83 -19.97
CA PHE A 890 11.36 21.58 -21.12
C PHE A 890 9.98 22.20 -20.93
N VAL A 891 9.34 21.96 -19.78
CA VAL A 891 8.03 22.54 -19.45
C VAL A 891 8.09 24.06 -19.41
N SER A 892 9.19 24.63 -18.91
CA SER A 892 9.41 26.08 -18.89
C SER A 892 9.34 26.69 -20.29
N LEU A 893 9.89 26.01 -21.31
CA LEU A 893 9.91 26.51 -22.67
C LEU A 893 8.52 26.47 -23.33
N TYR A 894 7.69 25.47 -23.03
CA TYR A 894 6.27 25.49 -23.43
C TYR A 894 5.51 26.62 -22.74
N PHE A 895 5.80 26.92 -21.47
CA PHE A 895 5.17 28.05 -20.78
C PHE A 895 5.54 29.39 -21.41
N LEU A 896 6.82 29.62 -21.71
CA LEU A 896 7.28 30.83 -22.39
C LEU A 896 6.65 30.96 -23.79
N ALA A 897 6.62 29.88 -24.56
CA ALA A 897 6.03 29.87 -25.90
C ALA A 897 4.52 30.16 -25.89
N ALA A 898 3.80 29.62 -24.91
CA ALA A 898 2.37 29.89 -24.73
C ALA A 898 2.11 31.36 -24.39
N TRP A 899 2.87 31.95 -23.46
CA TRP A 899 2.75 33.37 -23.14
C TRP A 899 3.11 34.26 -24.33
N PHE A 900 4.16 33.93 -25.06
CA PHE A 900 4.53 34.66 -26.28
C PHE A 900 3.41 34.65 -27.33
N ARG A 901 2.81 33.48 -27.59
CA ARG A 901 1.67 33.32 -28.51
C ARG A 901 0.47 34.16 -28.11
N LEU A 902 0.09 34.13 -26.84
CA LEU A 902 -1.01 34.94 -26.31
C LEU A 902 -0.72 36.45 -26.45
N LEU A 903 0.50 36.87 -26.15
CA LEU A 903 0.94 38.26 -26.27
C LEU A 903 0.90 38.76 -27.72
N ARG A 904 1.44 37.97 -28.67
CA ARG A 904 1.40 38.31 -30.09
C ARG A 904 -0.03 38.44 -30.60
N TYR A 905 -0.91 37.52 -30.21
CA TYR A 905 -2.31 37.59 -30.59
C TYR A 905 -2.98 38.85 -30.02
N ALA A 906 -2.83 39.13 -28.73
CA ALA A 906 -3.38 40.34 -28.09
C ALA A 906 -2.91 41.63 -28.80
N MET A 907 -1.61 41.74 -29.09
CA MET A 907 -1.05 42.88 -29.82
C MET A 907 -1.61 43.00 -31.24
N SER A 908 -1.80 41.88 -31.94
CA SER A 908 -2.41 41.87 -33.27
C SER A 908 -3.87 42.36 -33.25
N VAL A 909 -4.66 41.90 -32.28
CA VAL A 909 -6.06 42.34 -32.08
C VAL A 909 -6.12 43.82 -31.75
N ARG A 910 -5.27 44.30 -30.82
CA ARG A 910 -5.16 45.73 -30.48
C ARG A 910 -4.80 46.60 -31.70
N SER A 911 -3.88 46.13 -32.55
CA SER A 911 -3.46 46.87 -33.75
C SER A 911 -4.53 46.93 -34.84
N SER A 912 -5.45 45.95 -34.88
CA SER A 912 -6.54 45.87 -35.87
C SER A 912 -7.69 46.85 -35.63
N GLY A 913 -7.72 47.52 -34.47
CA GLY A 913 -8.65 48.62 -34.19
C GLY A 913 -10.13 48.22 -34.02
N VAL A 914 -10.47 46.94 -34.09
CA VAL A 914 -11.84 46.45 -33.95
C VAL A 914 -12.24 46.43 -32.47
N GLY A 915 -12.98 47.45 -32.03
CA GLY A 915 -13.74 47.42 -30.76
C GLY A 915 -13.04 47.98 -29.50
N GLY A 916 -11.82 48.51 -29.58
CA GLY A 916 -11.14 49.17 -28.44
C GLY A 916 -10.93 48.29 -27.20
N PHE A 917 -11.17 46.99 -27.31
CA PHE A 917 -11.08 46.01 -26.23
C PHE A 917 -9.71 45.33 -26.28
N ASP A 918 -8.95 45.44 -25.20
CA ASP A 918 -7.69 44.71 -25.03
C ASP A 918 -7.92 43.49 -24.12
N PRO A 919 -8.08 42.28 -24.67
CA PRO A 919 -8.49 41.10 -23.91
C PRO A 919 -7.52 40.72 -22.80
N ILE A 920 -6.24 41.09 -22.92
CA ILE A 920 -5.20 40.74 -21.94
C ILE A 920 -5.24 41.62 -20.68
N THR A 921 -5.92 42.76 -20.75
CA THR A 921 -6.05 43.72 -19.63
C THR A 921 -7.22 43.41 -18.69
N VAL A 922 -8.08 42.44 -19.05
CA VAL A 922 -9.22 42.03 -18.23
C VAL A 922 -8.75 41.44 -16.91
N THR A 923 -9.27 41.98 -15.80
CA THR A 923 -9.00 41.55 -14.43
C THR A 923 -10.10 40.63 -13.91
N ALA A 924 -9.73 39.58 -13.18
CA ALA A 924 -10.69 38.73 -12.46
C ALA A 924 -10.38 38.69 -10.97
N SER A 925 -11.40 38.95 -10.14
CA SER A 925 -11.26 38.94 -8.66
C SER A 925 -10.85 37.57 -8.10
N SER A 926 -11.18 36.48 -8.79
CA SER A 926 -10.80 35.11 -8.42
C SER A 926 -9.38 34.72 -8.80
N CYS A 927 -8.66 35.55 -9.58
CA CYS A 927 -7.27 35.27 -9.95
C CYS A 927 -6.32 35.64 -8.82
N CYS A 928 -5.56 34.65 -8.32
CA CYS A 928 -4.59 34.82 -7.25
C CYS A 928 -3.22 34.25 -7.67
N VAL A 929 -2.18 35.07 -7.64
CA VAL A 929 -0.79 34.64 -7.85
C VAL A 929 -0.04 34.61 -6.52
N TYR A 930 0.66 33.51 -6.26
CA TYR A 930 1.42 33.27 -5.03
C TYR A 930 2.91 33.26 -5.31
N ALA A 931 3.69 33.89 -4.44
CA ALA A 931 5.14 33.77 -4.46
C ALA A 931 5.59 32.59 -3.60
N LEU A 932 5.52 31.38 -4.18
CA LEU A 932 5.86 30.16 -3.46
C LEU A 932 7.38 30.12 -3.14
N PRO A 933 7.80 29.77 -1.91
CA PRO A 933 9.21 29.43 -1.62
C PRO A 933 9.65 28.08 -2.19
N SER A 934 8.73 27.13 -2.40
CA SER A 934 9.00 25.83 -3.04
C SER A 934 7.70 25.23 -3.59
N LEU A 935 7.77 24.12 -4.33
CA LEU A 935 6.58 23.37 -4.77
C LEU A 935 5.84 22.62 -3.65
N HIS A 936 6.50 22.30 -2.53
CA HIS A 936 5.99 21.37 -1.52
C HIS A 936 5.48 22.05 -0.24
N ILE A 937 4.88 23.23 -0.37
CA ILE A 937 4.48 24.01 0.80
C ILE A 937 3.17 23.46 1.36
N LYS A 938 3.13 23.17 2.66
CA LYS A 938 1.95 22.65 3.36
C LYS A 938 0.80 23.67 3.50
N SER A 939 1.09 24.95 3.26
CA SER A 939 0.14 26.06 3.35
C SER A 939 0.58 27.19 2.43
N LEU A 940 -0.34 27.76 1.63
CA LEU A 940 -0.01 28.90 0.76
C LEU A 940 0.54 30.09 1.57
N PRO A 941 1.57 30.80 1.07
CA PRO A 941 2.12 31.96 1.75
C PRO A 941 1.04 33.04 1.89
N ARG A 942 1.07 33.78 3.01
CA ARG A 942 0.15 34.91 3.26
C ARG A 942 0.22 35.99 2.19
N ARG A 943 1.33 36.05 1.46
CA ARG A 943 1.58 37.02 0.42
C ARG A 943 1.08 36.49 -0.93
N ARG A 944 0.05 37.15 -1.45
CA ARG A 944 -0.56 36.87 -2.75
C ARG A 944 -0.90 38.18 -3.47
N LEU A 945 -0.93 38.14 -4.79
CA LEU A 945 -1.47 39.20 -5.63
C LEU A 945 -2.86 38.76 -6.10
N GLU A 946 -3.90 39.48 -5.67
CA GLU A 946 -5.31 39.20 -5.99
C GLU A 946 -5.79 40.11 -7.12
N GLY A 947 -6.79 39.66 -7.88
CA GLY A 947 -7.45 40.51 -8.87
C GLY A 947 -6.61 40.79 -10.12
N CYS A 948 -5.66 39.90 -10.44
CA CYS A 948 -4.71 40.11 -11.53
C CYS A 948 -5.41 40.14 -12.91
N SER A 949 -4.92 41.00 -13.80
CA SER A 949 -5.18 40.86 -15.23
C SER A 949 -4.36 39.73 -15.86
N ILE A 950 -4.72 39.28 -17.06
CA ILE A 950 -3.96 38.23 -17.79
C ILE A 950 -2.51 38.68 -17.98
N VAL A 951 -2.28 39.93 -18.40
CA VAL A 951 -0.94 40.47 -18.60
C VAL A 951 -0.15 40.60 -17.29
N GLN A 952 -0.82 40.93 -16.18
CA GLN A 952 -0.19 40.94 -14.86
C GLN A 952 0.21 39.53 -14.41
N CYS A 953 -0.63 38.51 -14.67
CA CYS A 953 -0.27 37.12 -14.38
C CYS A 953 0.98 36.69 -15.14
N ILE A 954 1.02 36.95 -16.45
CA ILE A 954 2.18 36.64 -17.31
C ILE A 954 3.42 37.38 -16.80
N ALA A 955 3.34 38.68 -16.56
CA ALA A 955 4.46 39.48 -16.07
C ALA A 955 4.99 38.99 -14.71
N VAL A 956 4.10 38.61 -13.78
CA VAL A 956 4.48 38.04 -12.48
C VAL A 956 5.16 36.68 -12.65
N GLY A 957 4.61 35.80 -13.48
CA GLY A 957 5.21 34.50 -13.79
C GLY A 957 6.64 34.63 -14.34
N LEU A 958 6.82 35.50 -15.35
CA LEU A 958 8.14 35.80 -15.94
C LEU A 958 9.12 36.38 -14.90
N SER A 959 8.67 37.34 -14.08
CA SER A 959 9.49 37.96 -13.03
C SER A 959 9.91 36.95 -11.96
N LEU A 960 9.03 36.01 -11.60
CA LEU A 960 9.33 34.94 -10.64
C LEU A 960 10.31 33.91 -11.23
N VAL A 961 10.21 33.59 -12.53
CA VAL A 961 11.17 32.72 -13.22
C VAL A 961 12.59 33.34 -13.18
N LEU A 962 12.71 34.65 -13.42
CA LEU A 962 13.99 35.37 -13.33
C LEU A 962 14.60 35.35 -11.93
N HIS A 963 13.79 35.53 -10.89
CA HIS A 963 14.28 35.62 -9.51
C HIS A 963 14.48 34.26 -8.82
N LYS A 964 13.74 33.21 -9.19
CA LYS A 964 13.73 31.92 -8.47
C LYS A 964 14.12 30.70 -9.30
N GLY A 965 14.17 30.79 -10.63
CA GLY A 965 14.25 29.66 -11.57
C GLY A 965 15.51 28.78 -11.53
N ARG A 966 16.42 28.94 -10.56
CA ARG A 966 17.62 28.10 -10.40
C ARG A 966 17.68 27.29 -9.10
N SER A 967 16.77 27.52 -8.14
CA SER A 967 16.79 26.80 -6.86
C SER A 967 15.73 25.71 -6.80
N VAL A 968 16.14 24.47 -7.15
CA VAL A 968 15.46 23.20 -6.85
C VAL A 968 14.24 22.84 -7.74
N SER A 969 14.49 22.45 -9.00
CA SER A 969 13.52 21.68 -9.81
C SER A 969 13.42 20.25 -9.25
N LYS A 970 12.22 19.79 -8.88
CA LYS A 970 12.02 18.45 -8.28
C LYS A 970 10.91 17.56 -8.86
N PRO A 971 9.86 18.00 -9.58
CA PRO A 971 8.82 17.07 -9.98
C PRO A 971 9.10 16.44 -11.35
N GLN A 972 9.62 15.22 -11.39
CA GLN A 972 9.47 14.37 -12.57
C GLN A 972 8.00 13.93 -12.64
N LEU A 973 7.23 14.52 -13.57
CA LEU A 973 5.81 14.21 -13.80
C LEU A 973 5.61 12.81 -14.41
N LEU A 974 6.58 12.40 -15.22
CA LEU A 974 6.69 11.12 -15.90
C LEU A 974 8.17 10.70 -15.86
N ASP A 975 8.47 9.45 -16.18
CA ASP A 975 9.86 8.98 -16.24
C ASP A 975 10.65 9.73 -17.31
N THR A 976 11.95 9.92 -17.08
CA THR A 976 12.84 10.67 -17.98
C THR A 976 12.85 10.16 -19.42
N GLU A 977 12.60 8.87 -19.64
CA GLU A 977 12.54 8.28 -20.99
C GLU A 977 11.24 8.58 -21.73
N ILE A 978 10.15 8.90 -21.02
CA ILE A 978 8.87 9.28 -21.63
C ILE A 978 8.87 10.78 -21.94
N GLN A 979 9.59 11.57 -21.14
CA GLN A 979 9.64 13.02 -21.26
C GLN A 979 10.34 13.51 -22.55
N ASP A 980 11.01 12.66 -23.32
CA ASP A 980 11.75 13.05 -24.52
C ASP A 980 10.90 13.72 -25.61
N LEU A 981 9.58 13.48 -25.66
CA LEU A 981 8.67 14.20 -26.57
C LEU A 981 8.62 15.70 -26.34
N HIS A 982 9.02 16.14 -25.15
CA HIS A 982 9.06 17.55 -24.77
C HIS A 982 10.30 18.27 -25.36
N CYS A 983 11.10 17.59 -26.21
CA CYS A 983 12.14 18.24 -27.00
C CYS A 983 11.51 19.19 -28.04
N ILE A 984 11.66 20.49 -27.76
CA ILE A 984 10.93 21.59 -28.38
C ILE A 984 11.06 21.66 -29.90
N THR A 985 12.25 21.42 -30.45
CA THR A 985 12.52 21.74 -31.87
C THR A 985 11.82 20.86 -32.89
N ARG A 986 11.40 19.62 -32.56
CA ARG A 986 10.85 18.68 -33.57
C ARG A 986 9.33 18.66 -33.72
N ARG A 987 8.59 19.18 -32.73
CA ARG A 987 7.12 19.02 -32.68
C ARG A 987 6.36 20.33 -32.56
N PHE A 988 7.07 21.43 -32.45
CA PHE A 988 6.47 22.73 -32.22
C PHE A 988 5.75 23.28 -33.47
N GLU A 989 6.25 23.03 -34.68
CA GLU A 989 5.55 23.35 -35.95
C GLU A 989 4.18 22.68 -36.03
N ALA A 990 4.14 21.37 -35.76
CA ALA A 990 2.93 20.57 -35.76
C ALA A 990 1.94 21.03 -34.67
N LEU A 991 2.44 21.37 -33.47
CA LEU A 991 1.63 21.95 -32.39
C LEU A 991 1.07 23.33 -32.75
N CYS A 992 1.76 24.07 -33.62
CA CYS A 992 1.46 25.47 -33.89
C CYS A 992 0.63 25.72 -35.14
N GLY A 993 0.57 24.73 -36.05
CA GLY A 993 -0.06 24.86 -37.36
C GLY A 993 0.66 25.86 -38.30
N GLY A 994 1.94 26.16 -38.05
CA GLY A 994 2.73 27.16 -38.78
C GLY A 994 4.23 27.02 -38.53
N ASP A 995 5.03 27.77 -39.29
CA ASP A 995 6.51 27.73 -39.29
C ASP A 995 7.12 28.15 -37.94
N VAL A 996 8.23 27.53 -37.48
CA VAL A 996 8.84 27.78 -36.16
C VAL A 996 9.22 29.25 -35.97
N ASP A 997 9.72 29.88 -37.03
CA ASP A 997 10.07 31.29 -37.09
C ASP A 997 8.88 32.21 -36.78
N SER A 998 7.69 31.84 -37.24
CA SER A 998 6.46 32.61 -36.99
C SER A 998 6.06 32.61 -35.51
N VAL A 999 6.62 31.69 -34.73
CA VAL A 999 6.29 31.47 -33.32
C VAL A 999 7.43 31.79 -32.36
N GLY A 1000 8.61 32.16 -32.86
CA GLY A 1000 9.73 32.58 -32.02
C GLY A 1000 10.33 31.48 -31.15
N VAL A 1001 10.09 30.20 -31.46
CA VAL A 1001 10.67 29.07 -30.70
C VAL A 1001 12.14 28.84 -31.01
N ASP A 1002 12.60 29.18 -32.22
CA ASP A 1002 14.03 29.21 -32.54
C ASP A 1002 14.77 30.24 -31.68
N LEU A 1003 14.12 31.34 -31.35
CA LEU A 1003 14.65 32.35 -30.42
C LEU A 1003 14.74 31.80 -28.98
N PHE A 1004 13.70 31.13 -28.48
CA PHE A 1004 13.73 30.59 -27.11
C PHE A 1004 14.62 29.35 -26.95
N SER A 1005 14.81 28.54 -28.01
CA SER A 1005 15.69 27.37 -27.96
C SER A 1005 17.18 27.72 -27.98
N THR A 1006 17.52 28.94 -28.44
CA THR A 1006 18.88 29.48 -28.42
C THR A 1006 19.18 30.31 -27.16
N MET A 1007 18.17 30.58 -26.33
CA MET A 1007 18.27 31.32 -25.07
C MET A 1007 18.12 30.40 -23.86
N SER A 1008 18.70 30.78 -22.72
CA SER A 1008 18.33 30.19 -21.44
C SER A 1008 16.90 30.59 -21.04
N VAL A 1009 16.25 29.78 -20.20
CA VAL A 1009 14.89 30.09 -19.68
C VAL A 1009 14.81 31.47 -19.03
N SER A 1010 15.88 31.89 -18.34
CA SER A 1010 15.99 33.23 -17.77
C SER A 1010 16.09 34.31 -18.84
N GLU A 1011 16.92 34.14 -19.87
CA GLU A 1011 17.05 35.13 -20.94
C GLU A 1011 15.75 35.26 -21.75
N GLY A 1012 15.06 34.15 -22.02
CA GLY A 1012 13.75 34.17 -22.68
C GLY A 1012 12.68 34.86 -21.83
N ALA A 1013 12.71 34.69 -20.50
CA ALA A 1013 11.78 35.36 -19.61
C ALA A 1013 12.02 36.87 -19.53
N ASP A 1014 13.30 37.30 -19.49
CA ASP A 1014 13.70 38.71 -19.49
C ASP A 1014 13.27 39.40 -20.79
N TRP A 1015 13.55 38.75 -21.92
CA TRP A 1015 13.16 39.26 -23.23
C TRP A 1015 11.65 39.47 -23.36
N LEU A 1016 10.82 38.53 -22.86
CA LEU A 1016 9.37 38.68 -22.86
C LEU A 1016 8.88 39.85 -21.98
N LEU A 1017 9.56 40.13 -20.87
CA LEU A 1017 9.26 41.31 -20.05
C LEU A 1017 9.61 42.61 -20.78
N GLU A 1018 10.72 42.65 -21.52
CA GLU A 1018 11.07 43.80 -22.36
C GLU A 1018 10.03 44.04 -23.46
N GLN A 1019 9.51 42.97 -24.08
CA GLN A 1019 8.43 43.07 -25.06
C GLN A 1019 7.14 43.65 -24.46
N LEU A 1020 6.79 43.24 -23.24
CA LEU A 1020 5.64 43.80 -22.52
C LEU A 1020 5.80 45.30 -22.23
N LEU A 1021 7.02 45.72 -21.84
CA LEU A 1021 7.34 47.13 -21.62
C LEU A 1021 7.23 47.92 -22.93
N ALA A 1022 7.78 47.41 -24.03
CA ALA A 1022 7.72 48.03 -25.35
C ALA A 1022 6.26 48.14 -25.87
N ALA A 1023 5.40 47.18 -25.53
CA ALA A 1023 3.97 47.21 -25.85
C ALA A 1023 3.12 48.16 -24.96
N GLY A 1024 3.74 48.80 -23.96
CA GLY A 1024 3.13 49.82 -23.11
C GLY A 1024 2.57 49.32 -21.77
N TYR A 1025 2.77 48.05 -21.39
CA TYR A 1025 2.28 47.47 -20.12
C TYR A 1025 3.21 47.75 -18.93
N THR A 1026 3.71 48.99 -18.85
CA THR A 1026 4.73 49.43 -17.88
C THR A 1026 4.28 49.30 -16.44
N THR A 1027 3.00 49.57 -16.16
CA THR A 1027 2.39 49.49 -14.83
C THR A 1027 2.29 48.05 -14.31
N GLU A 1028 1.95 47.12 -15.18
CA GLU A 1028 1.77 45.71 -14.89
C GLU A 1028 3.12 45.03 -14.67
N VAL A 1029 4.10 45.33 -15.51
CA VAL A 1029 5.48 44.85 -15.35
C VAL A 1029 6.12 45.43 -14.08
N GLY A 1030 5.97 46.74 -13.82
CA GLY A 1030 6.49 47.36 -12.60
C GLY A 1030 5.91 46.75 -11.31
N THR A 1031 4.62 46.42 -11.32
CA THR A 1031 3.94 45.73 -10.21
C THR A 1031 4.47 44.30 -10.04
N ALA A 1032 4.68 43.58 -11.15
CA ALA A 1032 5.21 42.22 -11.15
C ALA A 1032 6.64 42.13 -10.61
N VAL A 1033 7.54 43.02 -11.06
CA VAL A 1033 8.93 43.09 -10.60
C VAL A 1033 9.00 43.49 -9.11
N SER A 1034 8.19 44.45 -8.67
CA SER A 1034 8.07 44.84 -7.25
C SER A 1034 7.53 43.70 -6.39
N PHE A 1035 6.60 42.91 -6.92
CA PHE A 1035 6.10 41.71 -6.26
C PHE A 1035 7.22 40.68 -6.12
N ALA A 1036 7.86 40.28 -7.22
CA ALA A 1036 8.90 39.25 -7.25
C ALA A 1036 10.14 39.63 -6.43
N SER A 1037 10.65 40.86 -6.52
CA SER A 1037 11.90 41.31 -5.85
C SER A 1037 11.86 41.29 -4.33
N LYS A 1038 10.65 41.30 -3.77
CA LYS A 1038 10.43 41.22 -2.32
C LYS A 1038 10.19 39.77 -1.85
N CYS A 1039 10.23 38.78 -2.75
CA CYS A 1039 9.90 37.37 -2.48
C CYS A 1039 11.12 36.46 -2.52
#